data_AF-B2FT21-F1
#
_entry.id   AF-B2FT21-F1
#
_cell.length_a   1.000
_cell.length_b   1.000
_cell.length_c   1.000
_cell.angle_alpha   90.00
_cell.angle_beta   90.00
_cell.angle_gamma   90.00
#
_symmetry.space_group_name_H-M   'P 1'
#
loop_
_entity.id
_entity.type
_entity.pdbx_description
1 polymer ?
#
loop_
_entity_poly.entity_id
_entity_poly.type
_entity_poly.pdbx_seq_one_letter_code
_entity_poly.pdbx_strand_id
1 'polypeptide(L)'
;MSAVFSITPADKNRLAASDLPPRVRELLGALIGLCRQTLAAPLILTVEALEQTLLHDADRARNPQQQAELMAQRGQLHAFAGHFADRMLDAVADALARLREPVSGVSTSAGPPALPGMLGLSLVDEHEVDRDLLLTEMVRRETLRSTNTLNLLGQRLGVLAAAPAFEADTLPLAPQALCAMVRRIAEQDALSVEVQLALYRSFERQVLERLGDILDRANALLAQSGVLPGLVYTPYLARSSSTRRIITQSVGGGRTTQPAKRPAAPLTGWNGSAPAGSWSSLVQDAFHEGGAGGPATPGVTTSTGSALHELLQQARHGSPAPADSGAVPSAAVDAVLARLQAQSSAATGVADLQAAVVAQLRSEHGAQAQLGSHDRDNLDLLRMLMQQVQQQQRPDPVPAALLARLQVPLARAAMADPGFFVRDEHPARELLNQIAEVGANWLGDEDVDPQLLQRMAQSVQGLLGQDARAPEAFAAASEDVQQHQRAAAHRAELAERRHVEAARGKERLELARRQATAQIDQCCDTQSPPRFVQTLLRQAWADALTLTRLRHGDDSPQWQERLQQTERIAAITAQAIDTPGGTDTALAADVEAALLQVGYHAEEAAAVARRLATPGGEDESTSRTELSARLKARARLGEHAGTNSGAAPATPRSSAEEAAYQQLSSLPFGSWFDIDTGDGTMRRQRLSWYSLLTGHALFVNARGQKITDTDLDALARQISAGRAQLVTEDKGRLVDRAWEASLGALRALATARAQETPA
;
A
#
# COMPACT_ATOMS: atom_id res chain seq x y z
N MET A 1 -21.20 35.46 -15.68
CA MET A 1 -20.94 35.53 -17.15
C MET A 1 -20.86 34.11 -17.65
N SER A 2 -21.87 33.65 -18.40
CA SER A 2 -21.90 32.29 -18.94
C SER A 2 -20.75 32.11 -19.92
N ALA A 3 -19.81 31.21 -19.63
CA ALA A 3 -18.92 30.71 -20.65
C ALA A 3 -19.80 30.04 -21.71
N VAL A 4 -19.99 30.70 -22.86
CA VAL A 4 -20.80 30.19 -23.95
C VAL A 4 -20.01 29.09 -24.62
N PHE A 5 -20.10 27.87 -24.07
CA PHE A 5 -19.60 26.69 -24.77
C PHE A 5 -20.49 26.46 -25.99
N SER A 6 -19.92 26.55 -27.18
CA SER A 6 -20.63 26.39 -28.44
C SER A 6 -20.95 24.90 -28.66
N ILE A 7 -22.22 24.54 -28.61
CA ILE A 7 -22.73 23.22 -29.01
C ILE A 7 -23.13 23.21 -30.48
N THR A 8 -22.96 22.05 -31.14
CA THR A 8 -23.32 21.89 -32.56
C THR A 8 -24.85 21.82 -32.73
N PRO A 9 -25.41 22.09 -33.93
CA PRO A 9 -26.84 21.88 -34.19
C PRO A 9 -27.25 20.41 -33.97
N ALA A 10 -26.35 19.45 -34.21
CA ALA A 10 -26.58 18.03 -33.94
C ALA A 10 -26.77 17.77 -32.43
N ASP A 11 -25.93 18.35 -31.58
CA ASP A 11 -26.05 18.22 -30.12
C ASP A 11 -27.38 18.80 -29.61
N LYS A 12 -27.80 19.96 -30.17
CA LYS A 12 -29.10 20.58 -29.83
C LYS A 12 -30.26 19.65 -30.16
N ASN A 13 -30.24 19.04 -31.35
CA ASN A 13 -31.30 18.11 -31.77
C ASN A 13 -31.31 16.85 -30.90
N ARG A 14 -30.14 16.30 -30.56
CA ARG A 14 -30.00 15.12 -29.70
C ARG A 14 -30.55 15.36 -28.29
N LEU A 15 -30.20 16.48 -27.69
CA LEU A 15 -30.70 16.90 -26.38
C LEU A 15 -32.19 17.27 -26.39
N ALA A 16 -32.71 17.74 -27.53
CA ALA A 16 -34.14 18.00 -27.71
C ALA A 16 -34.96 16.70 -27.89
N ALA A 17 -34.37 15.68 -28.52
CA ALA A 17 -34.98 14.36 -28.70
C ALA A 17 -35.01 13.52 -27.41
N SER A 18 -34.19 13.89 -26.42
CA SER A 18 -34.15 13.22 -25.11
C SER A 18 -35.20 13.82 -24.16
N ASP A 19 -35.91 12.98 -23.40
CA ASP A 19 -36.93 13.36 -22.40
C ASP A 19 -36.32 14.00 -21.13
N LEU A 20 -35.56 15.08 -21.32
CA LEU A 20 -34.81 15.77 -20.27
C LEU A 20 -35.49 17.09 -19.87
N PRO A 21 -35.54 17.43 -18.56
CA PRO A 21 -35.99 18.75 -18.11
C PRO A 21 -35.16 19.88 -18.71
N PRO A 22 -35.73 21.09 -18.92
CA PRO A 22 -35.07 22.19 -19.62
C PRO A 22 -33.72 22.57 -18.96
N ARG A 23 -33.69 22.63 -17.62
CA ARG A 23 -32.45 22.92 -16.87
C ARG A 23 -31.38 21.83 -17.06
N VAL A 24 -31.77 20.55 -17.08
CA VAL A 24 -30.83 19.45 -17.28
C VAL A 24 -30.28 19.46 -18.70
N ARG A 25 -31.14 19.79 -19.69
CA ARG A 25 -30.75 19.97 -21.08
C ARG A 25 -29.69 21.05 -21.26
N GLU A 26 -29.86 22.20 -20.60
CA GLU A 26 -28.87 23.29 -20.62
C GLU A 26 -27.53 22.88 -19.99
N LEU A 27 -27.55 22.20 -18.85
CA LEU A 27 -26.34 21.76 -18.15
C LEU A 27 -25.58 20.68 -18.91
N LEU A 28 -26.30 19.71 -19.50
CA LEU A 28 -25.69 18.69 -20.35
C LEU A 28 -25.16 19.31 -21.66
N GLY A 29 -25.86 20.30 -22.23
CA GLY A 29 -25.34 21.09 -23.35
C GLY A 29 -24.03 21.79 -23.00
N ALA A 30 -23.94 22.42 -21.83
CA ALA A 30 -22.72 23.07 -21.38
C ALA A 30 -21.57 22.07 -21.15
N LEU A 31 -21.85 20.88 -20.59
CA LEU A 31 -20.88 19.80 -20.45
C LEU A 31 -20.39 19.26 -21.80
N ILE A 32 -21.29 19.03 -22.76
CA ILE A 32 -20.94 18.59 -24.12
C ILE A 32 -20.04 19.64 -24.80
N GLY A 33 -20.41 20.92 -24.69
CA GLY A 33 -19.60 22.01 -25.22
C GLY A 33 -18.21 22.09 -24.58
N LEU A 34 -18.10 21.87 -23.27
CA LEU A 34 -16.82 21.76 -22.57
C LEU A 34 -15.99 20.59 -23.11
N CYS A 35 -16.58 19.39 -23.20
CA CYS A 35 -15.90 18.21 -23.73
C CYS A 35 -15.38 18.44 -25.15
N ARG A 36 -16.20 19.02 -26.05
CA ARG A 36 -15.76 19.37 -27.41
C ARG A 36 -14.59 20.34 -27.41
N GLN A 37 -14.63 21.39 -26.58
CA GLN A 37 -13.55 22.36 -26.49
C GLN A 37 -12.25 21.75 -25.94
N THR A 38 -12.33 20.87 -24.95
CA THR A 38 -11.14 20.33 -24.27
C THR A 38 -10.56 19.09 -24.93
N LEU A 39 -11.40 18.23 -25.53
CA LEU A 39 -10.97 16.94 -26.09
C LEU A 39 -10.63 17.00 -27.58
N ALA A 40 -11.14 17.97 -28.36
CA ALA A 40 -10.91 18.02 -29.80
C ALA A 40 -9.42 17.99 -30.19
N ALA A 41 -8.62 18.91 -29.62
CA ALA A 41 -7.19 18.97 -29.93
C ALA A 41 -6.41 17.71 -29.48
N PRO A 42 -6.57 17.21 -28.22
CA PRO A 42 -5.98 15.94 -27.82
C PRO A 42 -6.34 14.77 -28.74
N LEU A 43 -7.59 14.65 -29.17
CA LEU A 43 -8.03 13.57 -30.07
C LEU A 43 -7.37 13.65 -31.44
N ILE A 44 -7.22 14.84 -32.01
CA ILE A 44 -6.48 15.02 -33.27
C ILE A 44 -5.02 14.59 -33.08
N LEU A 45 -4.39 15.03 -32.00
CA LEU A 45 -3.00 14.67 -31.67
C LEU A 45 -2.80 13.16 -31.46
N THR A 46 -3.81 12.42 -30.98
CA THR A 46 -3.68 10.95 -30.84
C THR A 46 -3.41 10.28 -32.18
N VAL A 47 -4.12 10.72 -33.21
CA VAL A 47 -4.01 10.11 -34.54
C VAL A 47 -2.76 10.60 -35.24
N GLU A 48 -2.40 11.88 -35.11
CA GLU A 48 -1.14 12.40 -35.63
C GLU A 48 0.07 11.69 -35.02
N ALA A 49 0.10 11.46 -33.70
CA ALA A 49 1.17 10.74 -33.04
C ALA A 49 1.23 9.27 -33.46
N LEU A 50 0.08 8.65 -33.76
CA LEU A 50 0.00 7.29 -34.29
C LEU A 50 0.57 7.22 -35.72
N GLU A 51 0.20 8.16 -36.60
CA GLU A 51 0.74 8.27 -37.96
C GLU A 51 2.27 8.44 -37.97
N GLN A 52 2.79 9.26 -37.05
CA GLN A 52 4.23 9.46 -36.86
C GLN A 52 4.93 8.19 -36.38
N THR A 53 4.30 7.45 -35.47
CA THR A 53 4.86 6.18 -34.96
C THR A 53 4.94 5.15 -36.09
N LEU A 54 3.87 4.99 -36.87
CA LEU A 54 3.87 4.07 -38.01
C LEU A 54 4.84 4.48 -39.12
N LEU A 55 5.02 5.79 -39.37
CA LEU A 55 6.03 6.27 -40.31
C LEU A 55 7.44 5.90 -39.85
N HIS A 56 7.73 6.14 -38.58
CA HIS A 56 9.03 5.83 -37.98
C HIS A 56 9.33 4.32 -37.99
N ASP A 57 8.33 3.49 -37.74
CA ASP A 57 8.45 2.03 -37.82
C ASP A 57 8.64 1.57 -39.27
N ALA A 58 7.98 2.21 -40.24
CA ALA A 58 8.16 1.95 -41.65
C ALA A 58 9.58 2.32 -42.14
N ASP A 59 10.14 3.44 -41.66
CA ASP A 59 11.51 3.87 -41.99
C ASP A 59 12.57 2.93 -41.39
N ARG A 60 12.25 2.23 -40.30
CA ARG A 60 13.12 1.26 -39.61
C ARG A 60 12.89 -0.19 -40.00
N ALA A 61 11.92 -0.45 -40.89
CA ALA A 61 11.58 -1.79 -41.31
C ALA A 61 12.76 -2.47 -42.03
N ARG A 62 13.10 -3.68 -41.59
CA ARG A 62 14.24 -4.44 -42.14
C ARG A 62 13.93 -5.14 -43.47
N ASN A 63 12.64 -5.29 -43.80
CA ASN A 63 12.16 -5.99 -44.98
C ASN A 63 11.29 -5.04 -45.84
N PRO A 64 11.54 -4.93 -47.17
CA PRO A 64 10.71 -4.12 -48.06
C PRO A 64 9.22 -4.51 -48.07
N GLN A 65 8.89 -5.78 -47.78
CA GLN A 65 7.49 -6.22 -47.67
C GLN A 65 6.81 -5.65 -46.42
N GLN A 66 7.49 -5.66 -45.27
CA GLN A 66 6.99 -5.06 -44.03
C GLN A 66 6.85 -3.54 -44.16
N GLN A 67 7.79 -2.89 -44.84
CA GLN A 67 7.70 -1.46 -45.14
C GLN A 67 6.47 -1.14 -46.01
N ALA A 68 6.21 -1.93 -47.05
CA ALA A 68 5.03 -1.76 -47.90
C ALA A 68 3.71 -1.98 -47.14
N GLU A 69 3.67 -2.94 -46.23
CA GLU A 69 2.52 -3.22 -45.37
C GLU A 69 2.24 -2.08 -44.39
N LEU A 70 3.26 -1.57 -43.69
CA LEU A 70 3.12 -0.41 -42.80
C LEU A 70 2.69 0.86 -43.56
N MET A 71 3.19 1.06 -44.79
CA MET A 71 2.74 2.17 -45.64
C MET A 71 1.27 2.00 -46.10
N ALA A 72 0.82 0.78 -46.36
CA ALA A 72 -0.59 0.50 -46.68
C ALA A 72 -1.51 0.75 -45.48
N GLN A 73 -1.10 0.32 -44.28
CA GLN A 73 -1.81 0.59 -43.02
C GLN A 73 -1.91 2.09 -42.73
N ARG A 74 -0.87 2.88 -43.02
CA ARG A 74 -0.92 4.35 -42.93
C ARG A 74 -1.94 4.99 -43.87
N GLY A 75 -2.10 4.44 -45.09
CA GLY A 75 -3.13 4.90 -46.02
C GLY A 75 -4.56 4.72 -45.49
N GLN A 76 -4.82 3.58 -44.83
CA GLN A 76 -6.11 3.32 -44.17
C GLN A 76 -6.32 4.24 -42.95
N LEU A 77 -5.26 4.48 -42.18
CA LEU A 77 -5.31 5.36 -41.01
C LEU A 77 -5.63 6.81 -41.40
N HIS A 78 -5.14 7.30 -42.53
CA HIS A 78 -5.43 8.67 -42.96
C HIS A 78 -6.95 8.93 -43.15
N ALA A 79 -7.68 7.95 -43.67
CA ALA A 79 -9.14 8.02 -43.80
C ALA A 79 -9.84 7.97 -42.43
N PHE A 80 -9.31 7.18 -41.50
CA PHE A 80 -9.78 7.11 -40.10
C PHE A 80 -9.57 8.45 -39.36
N ALA A 81 -8.41 9.09 -39.57
CA ALA A 81 -8.01 10.33 -38.90
C ALA A 81 -9.01 11.47 -39.12
N GLY A 82 -9.54 11.59 -40.35
CA GLY A 82 -10.46 12.67 -40.72
C GLY A 82 -11.80 12.67 -39.96
N HIS A 83 -12.18 11.54 -39.37
CA HIS A 83 -13.48 11.40 -38.69
C HIS A 83 -13.37 10.91 -37.23
N PHE A 84 -12.20 10.48 -36.79
CA PHE A 84 -12.00 9.92 -35.44
C PHE A 84 -12.40 10.89 -34.32
N ALA A 85 -11.88 12.12 -34.35
CA ALA A 85 -12.13 13.09 -33.28
C ALA A 85 -13.62 13.44 -33.18
N ASP A 86 -14.28 13.69 -34.31
CA ASP A 86 -15.70 14.00 -34.35
C ASP A 86 -16.56 12.82 -33.88
N ARG A 87 -16.24 11.60 -34.29
CA ARG A 87 -16.95 10.39 -33.83
C ARG A 87 -16.78 10.13 -32.34
N MET A 88 -15.59 10.39 -31.77
CA MET A 88 -15.38 10.25 -30.33
C MET A 88 -16.19 11.30 -29.57
N LEU A 89 -16.14 12.57 -30.00
CA LEU A 89 -16.92 13.65 -29.39
C LEU A 89 -18.44 13.40 -29.50
N ASP A 90 -18.90 12.87 -30.62
CA ASP A 90 -20.29 12.45 -30.80
C ASP A 90 -20.65 11.28 -29.88
N ALA A 91 -19.77 10.28 -29.70
CA ALA A 91 -20.01 9.17 -28.78
C ALA A 91 -20.12 9.65 -27.31
N VAL A 92 -19.28 10.60 -26.90
CA VAL A 92 -19.36 11.23 -25.57
C VAL A 92 -20.66 12.01 -25.41
N ALA A 93 -21.05 12.79 -26.43
CA ALA A 93 -22.30 13.54 -26.41
C ALA A 93 -23.54 12.62 -26.35
N ASP A 94 -23.48 11.45 -26.99
CA ASP A 94 -24.54 10.43 -26.92
C ASP A 94 -24.65 9.84 -25.52
N ALA A 95 -23.51 9.48 -24.91
CA ALA A 95 -23.48 8.94 -23.56
C ALA A 95 -24.03 9.94 -22.52
N LEU A 96 -23.75 11.24 -22.69
CA LEU A 96 -24.30 12.30 -21.84
C LEU A 96 -25.79 12.57 -22.10
N ALA A 97 -26.26 12.48 -23.35
CA ALA A 97 -27.68 12.67 -23.67
C ALA A 97 -28.56 11.55 -23.08
N ARG A 98 -28.03 10.32 -23.01
CA ARG A 98 -28.71 9.14 -22.47
C ARG A 98 -28.57 8.97 -20.96
N LEU A 99 -28.12 9.99 -20.23
CA LEU A 99 -27.85 9.93 -18.79
C LEU A 99 -29.05 9.46 -17.94
N ARG A 100 -30.28 9.71 -18.39
CA ARG A 100 -31.52 9.30 -17.71
C ARG A 100 -32.11 7.98 -18.18
N GLU A 101 -31.60 7.44 -19.29
CA GLU A 101 -32.04 6.11 -19.71
C GLU A 101 -31.58 5.13 -18.64
N PRO A 102 -32.47 4.25 -18.14
CA PRO A 102 -32.01 3.19 -17.27
C PRO A 102 -30.93 2.44 -18.05
N VAL A 103 -29.73 2.36 -17.49
CA VAL A 103 -28.70 1.45 -17.97
C VAL A 103 -29.37 0.08 -17.87
N SER A 104 -29.97 -0.39 -18.98
CA SER A 104 -30.42 -1.77 -19.12
C SER A 104 -29.23 -2.56 -18.70
N GLY A 105 -29.34 -3.20 -17.53
CA GLY A 105 -28.20 -3.64 -16.75
C GLY A 105 -27.16 -4.14 -17.71
N VAL A 106 -25.95 -3.55 -17.67
CA VAL A 106 -24.80 -4.21 -18.27
C VAL A 106 -24.96 -5.63 -17.80
N SER A 107 -25.30 -6.52 -18.73
CA SER A 107 -25.18 -7.94 -18.49
C SER A 107 -23.74 -8.03 -18.06
N THR A 108 -23.52 -8.11 -16.76
CA THR A 108 -22.44 -8.90 -16.23
C THR A 108 -22.74 -10.27 -16.81
N SER A 109 -22.22 -10.51 -18.01
CA SER A 109 -21.67 -11.80 -18.38
C SER A 109 -20.50 -12.06 -17.41
N ALA A 110 -20.88 -12.19 -16.14
CA ALA A 110 -20.20 -12.88 -15.07
C ALA A 110 -20.99 -14.19 -14.81
N GLY A 111 -21.66 -14.72 -15.84
CA GLY A 111 -21.51 -16.14 -16.09
C GLY A 111 -20.16 -16.35 -16.77
N PRO A 112 -19.49 -17.50 -16.58
CA PRO A 112 -18.42 -17.89 -17.50
C PRO A 112 -18.97 -17.72 -18.93
N PRO A 113 -18.16 -17.31 -19.92
CA PRO A 113 -18.63 -17.22 -21.29
C PRO A 113 -19.40 -18.50 -21.59
N ALA A 114 -20.63 -18.38 -22.11
CA ALA A 114 -21.32 -19.56 -22.61
C ALA A 114 -20.32 -20.27 -23.50
N LEU A 115 -19.95 -21.51 -23.13
CA LEU A 115 -19.13 -22.35 -23.99
C LEU A 115 -19.71 -22.20 -25.38
N PRO A 116 -18.92 -21.82 -26.39
CA PRO A 116 -19.41 -21.84 -27.75
C PRO A 116 -19.98 -23.23 -27.93
N GLY A 117 -21.29 -23.32 -28.18
CA GLY A 117 -21.87 -24.56 -28.67
C GLY A 117 -20.95 -25.05 -29.78
N MET A 118 -20.72 -26.36 -29.85
CA MET A 118 -19.71 -27.12 -30.62
C MET A 118 -19.53 -26.78 -32.13
N LEU A 119 -20.03 -25.64 -32.61
CA LEU A 119 -19.89 -25.10 -33.95
C LEU A 119 -19.36 -23.65 -33.97
N GLY A 120 -18.63 -23.18 -32.93
CA GLY A 120 -18.13 -21.80 -32.88
C GLY A 120 -16.87 -21.54 -32.05
N LEU A 121 -16.03 -22.54 -31.78
CA LEU A 121 -14.70 -22.33 -31.18
C LEU A 121 -13.71 -21.88 -32.26
N SER A 122 -13.67 -20.58 -32.52
CA SER A 122 -12.55 -19.95 -33.22
C SER A 122 -11.41 -19.75 -32.23
N LEU A 123 -10.17 -20.05 -32.63
CA LEU A 123 -8.99 -19.57 -31.89
C LEU A 123 -9.15 -18.06 -31.65
N VAL A 124 -9.10 -17.64 -30.39
CA VAL A 124 -8.94 -16.23 -30.02
C VAL A 124 -7.46 -15.94 -30.25
N ASP A 125 -7.18 -15.07 -31.22
CA ASP A 125 -5.81 -14.71 -31.59
C ASP A 125 -5.08 -14.07 -30.39
N GLU A 126 -3.78 -14.36 -30.22
CA GLU A 126 -2.91 -13.85 -29.14
C GLU A 126 -3.01 -12.32 -28.96
N HIS A 127 -3.28 -11.62 -30.06
CA HIS A 127 -3.44 -10.17 -30.12
C HIS A 127 -4.77 -9.64 -29.51
N GLU A 128 -5.82 -10.46 -29.39
CA GLU A 128 -7.07 -10.07 -28.73
C GLU A 128 -6.92 -10.00 -27.21
N VAL A 129 -6.14 -10.93 -26.64
CA VAL A 129 -5.81 -10.96 -25.20
C VAL A 129 -4.93 -9.76 -24.82
N ASP A 130 -3.92 -9.46 -25.65
CA ASP A 130 -3.04 -8.29 -25.45
C ASP A 130 -3.83 -6.97 -25.46
N ARG A 131 -4.84 -6.86 -26.34
CA ARG A 131 -5.74 -5.70 -26.40
C ARG A 131 -6.54 -5.54 -25.13
N ASP A 132 -7.19 -6.60 -24.65
CA ASP A 132 -8.05 -6.53 -23.48
C ASP A 132 -7.24 -6.28 -22.20
N LEU A 133 -6.04 -6.86 -22.11
CA LEU A 133 -5.09 -6.60 -21.01
C LEU A 133 -4.66 -5.12 -20.99
N LEU A 134 -4.27 -4.58 -22.14
CA LEU A 134 -3.83 -3.19 -22.26
C LEU A 134 -4.93 -2.22 -21.85
N LEU A 135 -6.16 -2.41 -22.34
CA LEU A 135 -7.29 -1.54 -21.98
C LEU A 135 -7.63 -1.66 -20.49
N THR A 136 -7.56 -2.86 -19.91
CA THR A 136 -7.82 -3.07 -18.47
C THR A 136 -6.79 -2.35 -17.60
N GLU A 137 -5.50 -2.41 -17.95
CA GLU A 137 -4.46 -1.69 -17.22
C GLU A 137 -4.58 -0.17 -17.37
N MET A 138 -4.89 0.33 -18.57
CA MET A 138 -5.18 1.75 -18.81
C MET A 138 -6.32 2.24 -17.91
N VAL A 139 -7.45 1.53 -17.91
CA VAL A 139 -8.61 1.89 -17.09
C VAL A 139 -8.26 1.88 -15.61
N ARG A 140 -7.62 0.81 -15.12
CA ARG A 140 -7.25 0.66 -13.71
C ARG A 140 -6.35 1.81 -13.26
N ARG A 141 -5.32 2.14 -14.05
CA ARG A 141 -4.34 3.17 -13.70
C ARG A 141 -4.96 4.55 -13.63
N GLU A 142 -5.77 4.92 -14.62
CA GLU A 142 -6.34 6.26 -14.72
C GLU A 142 -7.53 6.44 -13.77
N THR A 143 -8.29 5.37 -13.48
CA THR A 143 -9.34 5.40 -12.46
C THR A 143 -8.75 5.67 -11.07
N LEU A 144 -7.63 5.02 -10.73
CA LEU A 144 -6.92 5.30 -9.47
C LEU A 144 -6.43 6.75 -9.37
N ARG A 145 -5.87 7.30 -10.45
CA ARG A 145 -5.37 8.69 -10.51
C ARG A 145 -6.48 9.73 -10.30
N SER A 146 -7.69 9.48 -10.80
CA SER A 146 -8.80 10.43 -10.78
C SER A 146 -9.96 10.05 -9.84
N THR A 147 -9.72 9.14 -8.88
CA THR A 147 -10.76 8.56 -8.00
C THR A 147 -11.68 9.62 -7.37
N ASN A 148 -11.11 10.65 -6.73
CA ASN A 148 -11.90 11.66 -6.02
C ASN A 148 -12.76 12.51 -6.97
N THR A 149 -12.18 12.92 -8.10
CA THR A 149 -12.87 13.76 -9.09
C THR A 149 -13.98 12.98 -9.81
N LEU A 150 -13.77 11.69 -10.09
CA LEU A 150 -14.80 10.79 -10.63
C LEU A 150 -15.97 10.62 -9.65
N ASN A 151 -15.69 10.39 -8.36
CA ASN A 151 -16.74 10.26 -7.34
C ASN A 151 -17.57 11.54 -7.17
N LEU A 152 -16.92 12.71 -7.16
CA LEU A 152 -17.61 14.00 -7.13
C LEU A 152 -18.51 14.20 -8.35
N LEU A 153 -18.01 13.84 -9.54
CA LEU A 153 -18.76 13.92 -10.77
C LEU A 153 -19.95 12.96 -10.75
N GLY A 154 -19.78 11.73 -10.25
CA GLY A 154 -20.84 10.73 -10.17
C GLY A 154 -22.00 11.12 -9.26
N GLN A 155 -21.71 11.77 -8.13
CA GLN A 155 -22.74 12.35 -7.27
C GLN A 155 -23.53 13.45 -8.00
N ARG A 156 -22.84 14.33 -8.74
CA ARG A 156 -23.48 15.45 -9.46
C ARG A 156 -24.27 14.98 -10.69
N LEU A 157 -23.74 14.02 -11.44
CA LEU A 157 -24.46 13.39 -12.54
C LEU A 157 -25.66 12.58 -12.05
N GLY A 158 -25.59 11.94 -10.87
CA GLY A 158 -26.75 11.29 -10.25
C GLY A 158 -27.92 12.26 -10.02
N VAL A 159 -27.63 13.48 -9.57
CA VAL A 159 -28.65 14.55 -9.44
C VAL A 159 -29.26 14.92 -10.79
N LEU A 160 -28.45 15.06 -11.84
CA LEU A 160 -28.95 15.35 -13.19
C LEU A 160 -29.80 14.19 -13.75
N ALA A 161 -29.40 12.96 -13.46
CA ALA A 161 -30.09 11.74 -13.84
C ALA A 161 -31.40 11.50 -13.06
N ALA A 162 -31.59 12.18 -11.93
CA ALA A 162 -32.62 11.84 -10.94
C ALA A 162 -32.53 10.37 -10.47
N ALA A 163 -31.29 9.89 -10.30
CA ALA A 163 -30.95 8.52 -9.92
C ALA A 163 -29.96 8.52 -8.75
N PRO A 164 -29.68 7.36 -8.12
CA PRO A 164 -28.55 7.22 -7.19
C PRO A 164 -27.24 7.71 -7.81
N ALA A 165 -26.27 8.06 -6.96
CA ALA A 165 -24.94 8.43 -7.44
C ALA A 165 -24.35 7.29 -8.29
N PHE A 166 -23.80 7.65 -9.44
CA PHE A 166 -23.14 6.69 -10.31
C PHE A 166 -21.81 6.23 -9.70
N GLU A 167 -21.54 4.94 -9.80
CA GLU A 167 -20.23 4.33 -9.54
C GLU A 167 -19.21 4.85 -10.56
N ALA A 168 -17.94 4.96 -10.16
CA ALA A 168 -16.87 5.51 -11.01
C ALA A 168 -16.79 4.83 -12.39
N ASP A 169 -17.03 3.53 -12.47
CA ASP A 169 -16.92 2.74 -13.71
C ASP A 169 -18.11 2.93 -14.67
N THR A 170 -19.21 3.51 -14.18
CA THR A 170 -20.46 3.69 -14.94
C THR A 170 -20.61 5.09 -15.52
N LEU A 171 -19.68 6.00 -15.25
CA LEU A 171 -19.77 7.39 -15.70
C LEU A 171 -19.46 7.50 -17.20
N PRO A 172 -20.18 8.36 -17.94
CA PRO A 172 -19.94 8.57 -19.38
C PRO A 172 -18.57 9.20 -19.70
N LEU A 173 -17.91 9.82 -18.70
CA LEU A 173 -16.56 10.40 -18.81
C LEU A 173 -15.50 9.58 -18.05
N ALA A 174 -15.85 8.38 -17.56
CA ALA A 174 -14.88 7.50 -16.92
C ALA A 174 -13.88 6.93 -17.93
N PRO A 175 -12.66 6.55 -17.47
CA PRO A 175 -11.69 5.84 -18.30
C PRO A 175 -12.29 4.61 -18.99
N GLN A 176 -13.12 3.83 -18.29
CA GLN A 176 -13.80 2.64 -18.85
C GLN A 176 -14.68 2.99 -20.05
N ALA A 177 -15.51 4.03 -19.93
CA ALA A 177 -16.41 4.45 -21.00
C ALA A 177 -15.63 4.98 -22.21
N LEU A 178 -14.60 5.79 -21.98
CA LEU A 178 -13.76 6.35 -23.04
C LEU A 178 -12.97 5.26 -23.79
N CYS A 179 -12.38 4.31 -23.06
CA CYS A 179 -11.68 3.16 -23.66
C CYS A 179 -12.64 2.29 -24.49
N ALA A 180 -13.86 2.06 -24.00
CA ALA A 180 -14.88 1.33 -24.76
C ALA A 180 -15.30 2.06 -26.05
N MET A 181 -15.41 3.39 -26.02
CA MET A 181 -15.71 4.20 -27.20
C MET A 181 -14.59 4.11 -28.25
N VAL A 182 -13.34 4.28 -27.84
CA VAL A 182 -12.19 4.19 -28.77
C VAL A 182 -12.08 2.80 -29.38
N ARG A 183 -12.25 1.74 -28.58
CA ARG A 183 -12.28 0.36 -29.08
C ARG A 183 -13.37 0.17 -30.13
N ARG A 184 -14.60 0.59 -29.84
CA ARG A 184 -15.72 0.46 -30.78
C ARG A 184 -15.46 1.20 -32.09
N ILE A 185 -14.90 2.41 -32.03
CA ILE A 185 -14.58 3.20 -33.23
C ILE A 185 -13.48 2.50 -34.05
N ALA A 186 -12.44 1.99 -33.39
CA ALA A 186 -11.33 1.29 -34.04
C ALA A 186 -11.77 -0.04 -34.69
N GLU A 187 -12.67 -0.79 -34.06
CA GLU A 187 -13.24 -2.03 -34.59
C GLU A 187 -14.18 -1.76 -35.79
N GLN A 188 -14.96 -0.68 -35.74
CA GLN A 188 -15.88 -0.30 -36.82
C GLN A 188 -15.17 0.05 -38.13
N ASP A 189 -13.97 0.63 -38.04
CA ASP A 189 -13.15 0.99 -39.20
C ASP A 189 -12.14 -0.11 -39.57
N ALA A 190 -12.29 -1.30 -38.98
CA ALA A 190 -11.50 -2.51 -39.28
C ALA A 190 -9.97 -2.30 -39.24
N LEU A 191 -9.48 -1.50 -38.29
CA LEU A 191 -8.04 -1.29 -38.10
C LEU A 191 -7.37 -2.61 -37.69
N SER A 192 -6.15 -2.85 -38.17
CA SER A 192 -5.35 -4.01 -37.76
C SER A 192 -5.05 -3.96 -36.26
N VAL A 193 -4.91 -5.13 -35.61
CA VAL A 193 -4.77 -5.20 -34.15
C VAL A 193 -3.52 -4.46 -33.66
N GLU A 194 -2.43 -4.50 -34.41
CA GLU A 194 -1.20 -3.75 -34.11
C GLU A 194 -1.45 -2.23 -34.09
N VAL A 195 -2.19 -1.72 -35.07
CA VAL A 195 -2.57 -0.30 -35.15
C VAL A 195 -3.54 0.06 -34.03
N GLN A 196 -4.46 -0.84 -33.66
CA GLN A 196 -5.35 -0.63 -32.50
C GLN A 196 -4.54 -0.50 -31.19
N LEU A 197 -3.58 -1.38 -30.94
CA LEU A 197 -2.72 -1.32 -29.75
C LEU A 197 -1.91 -0.02 -29.70
N ALA A 198 -1.36 0.40 -30.83
CA ALA A 198 -0.64 1.67 -30.93
C ALA A 198 -1.58 2.87 -30.75
N LEU A 199 -2.81 2.81 -31.27
CA LEU A 199 -3.86 3.83 -31.06
C LEU A 199 -4.20 3.96 -29.57
N TYR A 200 -4.40 2.86 -28.85
CA TYR A 200 -4.72 2.89 -27.43
C TYR A 200 -3.60 3.51 -26.59
N ARG A 201 -2.33 3.21 -26.90
CA ARG A 201 -1.17 3.84 -26.24
C ARG A 201 -1.06 5.34 -26.53
N SER A 202 -1.36 5.75 -27.77
CA SER A 202 -1.39 7.17 -28.13
C SER A 202 -2.54 7.89 -27.42
N PHE A 203 -3.72 7.27 -27.38
CA PHE A 203 -4.91 7.75 -26.67
C PHE A 203 -4.67 7.92 -25.18
N GLU A 204 -4.01 6.95 -24.54
CA GLU A 204 -3.60 7.01 -23.15
C GLU A 204 -2.81 8.29 -22.84
N ARG A 205 -1.76 8.55 -23.63
CA ARG A 205 -0.84 9.69 -23.44
C ARG A 205 -1.50 11.04 -23.71
N GLN A 206 -2.26 11.16 -24.80
CA GLN A 206 -2.79 12.47 -25.20
C GLN A 206 -4.09 12.82 -24.47
N VAL A 207 -4.93 11.83 -24.16
CA VAL A 207 -6.28 12.04 -23.60
C VAL A 207 -6.36 11.63 -22.14
N LEU A 208 -6.03 10.38 -21.81
CA LEU A 208 -6.30 9.86 -20.47
C LEU A 208 -5.39 10.47 -19.38
N GLU A 209 -4.12 10.71 -19.66
CA GLU A 209 -3.22 11.38 -18.71
C GLU A 209 -3.70 12.79 -18.32
N ARG A 210 -4.49 13.44 -19.19
CA ARG A 210 -5.07 14.78 -19.00
C ARG A 210 -6.53 14.74 -18.56
N LEU A 211 -7.10 13.55 -18.33
CA LEU A 211 -8.51 13.37 -18.00
C LEU A 211 -8.88 14.04 -16.67
N GLY A 212 -7.97 14.04 -15.69
CA GLY A 212 -8.19 14.67 -14.38
C GLY A 212 -8.60 16.14 -14.50
N ASP A 213 -7.87 16.93 -15.29
CA ASP A 213 -8.16 18.35 -15.53
C ASP A 213 -9.55 18.57 -16.15
N ILE A 214 -9.95 17.67 -17.05
CA ILE A 214 -11.24 17.73 -17.74
C ILE A 214 -12.37 17.43 -16.76
N LEU A 215 -12.19 16.40 -15.93
CA LEU A 215 -13.15 16.03 -14.89
C LEU A 215 -13.27 17.13 -13.83
N ASP A 216 -12.17 17.81 -13.46
CA ASP A 216 -12.20 18.93 -12.52
C ASP A 216 -12.93 20.14 -13.11
N ARG A 217 -12.72 20.46 -14.40
CA ARG A 217 -13.47 21.52 -15.09
C ARG A 217 -14.96 21.18 -15.22
N ALA A 218 -15.30 19.93 -15.52
CA ALA A 218 -16.69 19.46 -15.57
C ALA A 218 -17.37 19.58 -14.20
N ASN A 219 -16.67 19.19 -13.13
CA ASN A 219 -17.11 19.40 -11.76
C ASN A 219 -17.29 20.91 -11.49
N ALA A 220 -16.29 21.75 -11.74
CA ALA A 220 -16.39 23.18 -11.51
C ALA A 220 -17.60 23.82 -12.22
N LEU A 221 -17.86 23.46 -13.49
CA LEU A 221 -19.01 23.91 -14.26
C LEU A 221 -20.33 23.55 -13.57
N LEU A 222 -20.50 22.30 -13.14
CA LEU A 222 -21.70 21.85 -12.46
C LEU A 222 -21.89 22.53 -11.09
N ALA A 223 -20.81 22.75 -10.34
CA ALA A 223 -20.84 23.47 -9.06
C ALA A 223 -21.31 24.92 -9.25
N GLN A 224 -20.72 25.63 -10.21
CA GLN A 224 -21.06 27.02 -10.51
C GLN A 224 -22.51 27.16 -10.99
N SER A 225 -23.04 26.10 -11.59
CA SER A 225 -24.44 26.02 -12.02
C SER A 225 -25.43 25.60 -10.91
N GLY A 226 -24.94 25.48 -9.67
CA GLY A 226 -25.72 25.18 -8.47
C GLY A 226 -26.02 23.70 -8.25
N VAL A 227 -25.32 22.78 -8.92
CA VAL A 227 -25.45 21.34 -8.69
C VAL A 227 -24.48 20.93 -7.58
N LEU A 228 -25.02 20.69 -6.37
CA LEU A 228 -24.26 20.33 -5.16
C LEU A 228 -23.01 21.23 -4.93
N PRO A 229 -23.18 22.57 -4.83
CA PRO A 229 -22.07 23.47 -4.56
C PRO A 229 -21.52 23.21 -3.14
N GLY A 230 -20.22 22.99 -3.02
CA GLY A 230 -19.57 22.64 -1.74
C GLY A 230 -19.56 21.14 -1.39
N LEU A 231 -19.93 20.27 -2.34
CA LEU A 231 -19.72 18.82 -2.18
C LEU A 231 -18.22 18.52 -2.01
N VAL A 232 -17.82 18.13 -0.82
CA VAL A 232 -16.49 17.58 -0.52
C VAL A 232 -16.65 16.09 -0.30
N TYR A 233 -15.99 15.29 -1.12
CA TYR A 233 -15.99 13.84 -0.96
C TYR A 233 -14.96 13.48 0.11
N THR A 234 -15.43 13.21 1.33
CA THR A 234 -14.64 12.59 2.39
C THR A 234 -15.04 11.11 2.45
N PRO A 235 -14.12 10.16 2.23
CA PRO A 235 -14.47 8.74 2.24
C PRO A 235 -15.06 8.38 3.61
N TYR A 236 -16.36 8.06 3.62
CA TYR A 236 -17.06 7.65 4.82
C TYR A 236 -16.70 6.19 5.11
N LEU A 237 -15.74 5.96 6.01
CA LEU A 237 -15.54 4.65 6.62
C LEU A 237 -16.81 4.32 7.41
N ALA A 238 -17.62 3.40 6.88
CA ALA A 238 -18.82 2.91 7.54
C ALA A 238 -18.44 2.27 8.88
N ARG A 239 -18.69 2.98 9.99
CA ARG A 239 -18.66 2.39 11.33
C ARG A 239 -19.88 1.47 11.48
N SER A 240 -19.65 0.29 12.03
CA SER A 240 -20.69 -0.69 12.35
C SER A 240 -21.75 -0.09 13.27
N SER A 241 -22.99 -0.49 13.02
CA SER A 241 -24.24 0.05 13.53
C SER A 241 -24.61 -0.44 14.95
N SER A 242 -23.69 -0.41 15.92
CA SER A 242 -23.97 -0.86 17.30
C SER A 242 -24.07 0.22 18.37
N THR A 243 -23.85 1.50 18.07
CA THR A 243 -23.96 2.59 19.09
C THR A 243 -25.00 3.65 18.71
N ARG A 244 -26.23 3.21 18.41
CA ARG A 244 -27.39 4.11 18.27
C ARG A 244 -28.51 3.76 19.24
N ARG A 245 -28.20 3.80 20.53
CA ARG A 245 -29.20 4.09 21.58
C ARG A 245 -28.51 4.92 22.65
N ILE A 246 -29.21 5.98 23.08
CA ILE A 246 -28.76 7.07 23.96
C ILE A 246 -28.03 8.17 23.17
N ILE A 247 -28.80 9.08 22.56
CA ILE A 247 -28.70 10.54 22.67
C ILE A 247 -29.97 11.10 22.01
N THR A 248 -31.02 11.23 22.81
CA THR A 248 -32.02 12.29 22.65
C THR A 248 -32.44 12.71 24.04
N GLN A 249 -31.76 13.70 24.61
CA GLN A 249 -32.37 14.72 25.45
C GLN A 249 -31.34 15.83 25.68
N SER A 250 -31.66 16.99 25.13
CA SER A 250 -31.07 18.28 25.43
C SER A 250 -31.46 18.74 26.83
N VAL A 251 -30.56 19.45 27.51
CA VAL A 251 -30.72 20.83 28.01
C VAL A 251 -29.62 21.11 29.06
N GLY A 252 -28.85 22.17 28.82
CA GLY A 252 -28.26 23.03 29.86
C GLY A 252 -27.15 22.47 30.75
N GLY A 253 -25.92 22.93 30.54
CA GLY A 253 -24.85 22.82 31.53
C GLY A 253 -23.47 22.92 30.92
N GLY A 254 -22.84 24.09 31.05
CA GLY A 254 -21.45 24.29 30.69
C GLY A 254 -20.56 23.33 31.48
N ARG A 255 -20.00 22.34 30.80
CA ARG A 255 -18.79 21.63 31.21
C ARG A 255 -17.90 21.56 29.99
N THR A 256 -16.68 22.06 30.16
CA THR A 256 -15.55 21.88 29.26
C THR A 256 -15.36 20.39 28.97
N THR A 257 -15.93 19.93 27.87
CA THR A 257 -15.63 18.60 27.33
C THR A 257 -14.29 18.70 26.64
N GLN A 258 -13.24 18.21 27.30
CA GLN A 258 -12.00 17.81 26.61
C GLN A 258 -12.38 16.88 25.45
N PRO A 259 -11.83 17.08 24.24
CA PRO A 259 -12.09 16.20 23.12
C PRO A 259 -11.56 14.79 23.47
N ALA A 260 -12.43 13.79 23.37
CA ALA A 260 -12.05 12.39 23.56
C ALA A 260 -10.93 12.01 22.57
N LYS A 261 -9.84 11.41 23.07
CA LYS A 261 -8.74 10.84 22.27
C LYS A 261 -9.32 9.98 21.13
N ARG A 262 -8.95 10.30 19.89
CA ARG A 262 -9.30 9.49 18.70
C ARG A 262 -8.78 8.05 18.91
N PRO A 263 -9.48 7.01 18.42
CA PRO A 263 -8.92 5.67 18.40
C PRO A 263 -7.72 5.65 17.44
N ALA A 264 -6.58 5.19 17.95
CA ALA A 264 -5.30 5.18 17.27
C ALA A 264 -5.35 4.31 16.00
N ALA A 265 -5.06 4.89 14.84
CA ALA A 265 -5.04 4.16 13.57
C ALA A 265 -3.77 3.28 13.48
N PRO A 266 -3.86 2.05 12.92
CA PRO A 266 -2.69 1.21 12.71
C PRO A 266 -1.77 1.83 11.66
N LEU A 267 -0.46 1.79 11.92
CA LEU A 267 0.54 2.29 10.98
C LEU A 267 0.68 1.31 9.81
N THR A 268 0.52 1.81 8.57
CA THR A 268 0.59 0.98 7.34
C THR A 268 1.64 1.46 6.31
N GLY A 269 2.23 2.64 6.49
CA GLY A 269 3.26 3.19 5.61
C GLY A 269 4.57 2.38 5.62
N TRP A 270 5.24 2.23 4.47
CA TRP A 270 6.43 1.36 4.36
C TRP A 270 7.62 1.81 5.22
N ASN A 271 7.82 3.13 5.33
CA ASN A 271 8.89 3.70 6.15
C ASN A 271 8.75 3.36 7.65
N GLY A 272 7.63 2.77 8.08
CA GLY A 272 7.41 2.45 9.49
C GLY A 272 7.43 3.70 10.39
N SER A 273 7.19 4.86 9.78
CA SER A 273 7.26 6.18 10.39
C SER A 273 5.87 6.81 10.39
N ALA A 274 5.49 7.39 11.53
CA ALA A 274 4.25 8.13 11.67
C ALA A 274 4.30 9.46 10.89
N PRO A 275 3.15 10.09 10.59
CA PRO A 275 3.14 11.48 10.16
C PRO A 275 3.85 12.38 11.18
N ALA A 276 4.39 13.51 10.71
CA ALA A 276 5.07 14.46 11.59
C ALA A 276 4.10 14.95 12.68
N GLY A 277 4.51 14.82 13.94
CA GLY A 277 3.75 15.35 15.07
C GLY A 277 3.78 16.86 15.11
N SER A 278 2.70 17.49 15.61
CA SER A 278 2.68 18.94 15.80
C SER A 278 3.39 19.32 17.10
N TRP A 279 4.66 19.73 17.02
CA TRP A 279 5.45 20.11 18.20
C TRP A 279 4.86 21.31 18.92
N SER A 280 4.25 22.23 18.17
CA SER A 280 3.54 23.38 18.75
C SER A 280 2.38 22.94 19.66
N SER A 281 1.63 21.90 19.27
CA SER A 281 0.55 21.33 20.09
C SER A 281 1.09 20.63 21.34
N LEU A 282 2.19 19.87 21.22
CA LEU A 282 2.83 19.18 22.35
C LEU A 282 3.34 20.15 23.41
N VAL A 283 3.86 21.31 22.97
CA VAL A 283 4.31 22.40 23.84
C VAL A 283 3.12 23.11 24.50
N GLN A 284 2.04 23.37 23.76
CA GLN A 284 0.84 23.98 24.32
C GLN A 284 0.18 23.08 25.37
N ASP A 285 0.04 21.79 25.08
CA ASP A 285 -0.44 20.78 26.02
C ASP A 285 0.48 20.72 27.24
N ALA A 286 1.80 20.88 27.06
CA ALA A 286 2.76 20.95 28.15
C ALA A 286 2.54 22.09 29.13
N PHE A 287 2.19 23.23 28.59
CA PHE A 287 1.97 24.43 29.37
C PHE A 287 0.58 24.41 30.04
N HIS A 288 -0.44 23.85 29.38
CA HIS A 288 -1.82 23.86 29.86
C HIS A 288 -2.11 22.78 30.91
N GLU A 289 -1.47 21.61 30.84
CA GLU A 289 -1.66 20.55 31.86
C GLU A 289 -0.97 20.86 33.20
N GLY A 290 0.07 21.69 33.21
CA GLY A 290 0.86 22.00 34.41
C GLY A 290 0.31 23.14 35.29
N GLY A 291 -0.68 23.90 34.81
CA GLY A 291 -1.25 25.03 35.52
C GLY A 291 -2.38 24.61 36.46
N ALA A 292 -2.08 24.45 37.75
CA ALA A 292 -3.12 24.34 38.77
C ALA A 292 -3.97 25.63 38.81
N GLY A 293 -5.14 25.62 38.18
CA GLY A 293 -6.34 26.38 38.57
C GLY A 293 -6.22 27.87 38.87
N GLY A 294 -5.29 28.61 38.26
CA GLY A 294 -5.21 30.08 38.38
C GLY A 294 -6.15 30.77 37.38
N PRO A 295 -6.84 31.88 37.77
CA PRO A 295 -7.72 32.59 36.85
C PRO A 295 -6.90 33.12 35.66
N ALA A 296 -7.25 32.67 34.46
CA ALA A 296 -6.65 33.14 33.22
C ALA A 296 -6.85 34.67 33.11
N THR A 297 -5.79 35.45 33.28
CA THR A 297 -5.75 36.84 32.84
C THR A 297 -5.84 36.85 31.32
N PRO A 298 -6.94 37.38 30.73
CA PRO A 298 -7.09 37.41 29.29
C PRO A 298 -6.24 38.57 28.74
N GLY A 299 -5.18 38.28 27.99
CA GLY A 299 -4.45 39.34 27.29
C GLY A 299 -3.02 39.07 26.81
N VAL A 300 -2.35 37.99 27.23
CA VAL A 300 -0.98 37.69 26.76
C VAL A 300 -1.01 36.43 25.89
N THR A 301 -0.92 36.60 24.58
CA THR A 301 -0.59 35.50 23.66
C THR A 301 0.91 35.23 23.80
N THR A 302 1.31 34.44 24.80
CA THR A 302 2.69 33.95 24.88
C THR A 302 2.96 33.09 23.64
N SER A 303 4.00 33.43 22.89
CA SER A 303 4.41 32.62 21.74
C SER A 303 4.91 31.26 22.24
N THR A 304 4.70 30.19 21.48
CA THR A 304 5.12 28.82 21.85
C THR A 304 6.61 28.73 22.19
N GLY A 305 7.45 29.51 21.51
CA GLY A 305 8.88 29.62 21.81
C GLY A 305 9.16 30.24 23.19
N SER A 306 8.42 31.29 23.58
CA SER A 306 8.57 31.89 24.91
C SER A 306 8.10 30.96 26.04
N ALA A 307 7.04 30.19 25.80
CA ALA A 307 6.56 29.18 26.76
C ALA A 307 7.58 28.06 27.02
N LEU A 308 8.30 27.62 25.99
CA LEU A 308 9.40 26.66 26.13
C LEU A 308 10.53 27.18 26.99
N HIS A 309 10.98 28.41 26.72
CA HIS A 309 12.03 29.07 27.51
C HIS A 309 11.60 29.25 28.97
N GLU A 310 10.37 29.66 29.21
CA GLU A 310 9.83 29.83 30.56
C GLU A 310 9.80 28.50 31.33
N LEU A 311 9.36 27.41 30.70
CA LEU A 311 9.34 26.08 31.31
C LEU A 311 10.76 25.58 31.64
N LEU A 312 11.74 25.89 30.78
CA LEU A 312 13.15 25.59 31.03
C LEU A 312 13.73 26.41 32.18
N GLN A 313 13.38 27.69 32.28
CA GLN A 313 13.77 28.57 33.38
C GLN A 313 13.14 28.11 34.70
N GLN A 314 11.88 27.68 34.68
CA GLN A 314 11.18 27.10 35.82
C GLN A 314 11.88 25.83 36.32
N ALA A 315 12.28 24.94 35.40
CA ALA A 315 13.08 23.77 35.74
C ALA A 315 14.46 24.14 36.34
N ARG A 316 14.95 25.38 36.20
CA ARG A 316 16.28 25.84 36.63
C ARG A 316 16.34 26.66 37.92
N HIS A 317 15.22 27.11 38.50
CA HIS A 317 15.14 28.15 39.57
C HIS A 317 15.99 27.98 40.86
N GLY A 318 16.88 26.99 40.98
CA GLY A 318 17.90 26.91 42.03
C GLY A 318 19.23 27.62 41.71
N SER A 319 19.42 28.16 40.50
CA SER A 319 20.61 28.96 40.16
C SER A 319 20.16 30.37 39.76
N PRO A 320 20.53 31.44 40.48
CA PRO A 320 20.21 32.80 40.05
C PRO A 320 20.75 32.98 38.64
N ALA A 321 19.89 33.42 37.72
CA ALA A 321 20.34 33.80 36.39
C ALA A 321 21.44 34.86 36.59
N PRO A 322 22.70 34.60 36.17
CA PRO A 322 23.69 35.66 36.19
C PRO A 322 23.10 36.78 35.34
N ALA A 323 23.10 38.01 35.85
CA ALA A 323 22.79 39.16 35.01
C ALA A 323 23.61 39.03 33.71
N ASP A 324 23.05 39.37 32.55
CA ASP A 324 23.69 39.30 31.22
C ASP A 324 24.98 40.17 31.09
N SER A 325 25.55 40.60 32.21
CA SER A 325 26.87 41.20 32.38
C SER A 325 27.96 40.22 31.91
N GLY A 326 28.26 40.25 30.61
CA GLY A 326 29.22 39.36 29.95
C GLY A 326 28.63 38.47 28.85
N ALA A 327 27.35 38.64 28.50
CA ALA A 327 26.72 37.95 27.39
C ALA A 327 27.38 38.36 26.05
N VAL A 328 27.90 37.37 25.34
CA VAL A 328 28.50 37.57 24.02
C VAL A 328 27.40 37.60 22.95
N PRO A 329 27.48 38.46 21.91
CA PRO A 329 26.54 38.43 20.80
C PRO A 329 26.51 37.06 20.08
N SER A 330 25.32 36.60 19.71
CA SER A 330 25.08 35.30 19.06
C SER A 330 25.94 35.06 17.80
N ALA A 331 26.31 36.13 17.07
CA ALA A 331 27.22 36.04 15.92
C ALA A 331 28.63 35.51 16.28
N ALA A 332 29.16 35.85 17.46
CA ALA A 332 30.45 35.33 17.92
C ALA A 332 30.33 33.89 18.43
N VAL A 333 29.18 33.53 19.03
CA VAL A 333 28.88 32.13 19.37
C VAL A 333 28.83 31.25 18.11
N ASP A 334 28.20 31.72 17.03
CA ASP A 334 28.21 30.99 15.77
C ASP A 334 29.60 30.90 15.12
N ALA A 335 30.43 31.95 15.22
CA ALA A 335 31.81 31.89 14.72
C ALA A 335 32.64 30.82 15.45
N VAL A 336 32.43 30.66 16.75
CA VAL A 336 33.03 29.58 17.55
C VAL A 336 32.50 28.21 17.11
N LEU A 337 31.18 28.06 16.93
CA LEU A 337 30.58 26.81 16.45
C LEU A 337 31.06 26.43 15.04
N ALA A 338 31.18 27.39 14.13
CA ALA A 338 31.71 27.18 12.78
C ALA A 338 33.17 26.70 12.82
N ARG A 339 33.97 27.24 13.74
CA ARG A 339 35.37 26.81 13.93
C ARG A 339 35.46 25.40 14.51
N LEU A 340 34.62 25.06 15.49
CA LEU A 340 34.53 23.71 16.05
C LEU A 340 34.09 22.69 14.99
N GLN A 341 33.15 23.06 14.11
CA GLN A 341 32.75 22.26 12.95
C GLN A 341 33.93 22.01 12.00
N ALA A 342 34.69 23.06 11.65
CA ALA A 342 35.85 22.95 10.76
C ALA A 342 37.00 22.12 11.36
N GLN A 343 37.17 22.17 12.67
CA GLN A 343 38.18 21.37 13.39
C GLN A 343 37.79 19.89 13.53
N SER A 344 36.61 19.49 13.04
CA SER A 344 36.09 18.11 13.15
C SER A 344 36.14 17.55 14.57
N SER A 345 36.03 18.43 15.57
CA SER A 345 36.04 18.02 16.97
C SER A 345 34.75 17.27 17.25
N ALA A 346 34.83 15.95 17.35
CA ALA A 346 33.71 15.09 17.69
C ALA A 346 33.40 15.28 19.19
N ALA A 347 32.70 16.37 19.53
CA ALA A 347 32.00 16.43 20.81
C ALA A 347 31.14 15.17 20.90
N THR A 348 31.37 14.35 21.93
CA THR A 348 30.68 13.06 22.08
C THR A 348 29.22 13.31 22.47
N GLY A 349 28.94 14.46 23.12
CA GLY A 349 27.59 14.99 23.31
C GLY A 349 27.49 16.51 23.26
N VAL A 350 26.24 16.99 23.21
CA VAL A 350 25.90 18.43 23.19
C VAL A 350 26.36 19.15 24.47
N ALA A 351 26.51 18.44 25.59
CA ALA A 351 27.07 19.01 26.82
C ALA A 351 28.57 19.37 26.67
N ASP A 352 29.35 18.49 26.02
CA ASP A 352 30.76 18.73 25.74
C ASP A 352 30.91 19.87 24.73
N LEU A 353 30.00 19.94 23.76
CA LEU A 353 29.91 21.04 22.81
C LEU A 353 29.65 22.37 23.52
N GLN A 354 28.67 22.43 24.43
CA GLN A 354 28.38 23.63 25.22
C GLN A 354 29.58 24.05 26.07
N ALA A 355 30.26 23.09 26.72
CA ALA A 355 31.47 23.36 27.51
C ALA A 355 32.62 23.89 26.64
N ALA A 356 32.84 23.30 25.46
CA ALA A 356 33.85 23.74 24.49
C ALA A 356 33.56 25.15 23.96
N VAL A 357 32.30 25.46 23.65
CA VAL A 357 31.87 26.79 23.21
C VAL A 357 32.14 27.83 24.29
N VAL A 358 31.74 27.57 25.55
CA VAL A 358 31.98 28.49 26.67
C VAL A 358 33.48 28.67 26.94
N ALA A 359 34.27 27.61 26.87
CA ALA A 359 35.72 27.69 27.04
C ALA A 359 36.37 28.57 25.96
N GLN A 360 35.96 28.40 24.69
CA GLN A 360 36.46 29.20 23.58
C GLN A 360 36.03 30.67 23.71
N LEU A 361 34.77 30.94 24.07
CA LEU A 361 34.27 32.30 24.30
C LEU A 361 35.05 33.01 25.41
N ARG A 362 35.37 32.31 26.50
CA ARG A 362 36.18 32.88 27.59
C ARG A 362 37.62 33.16 27.19
N SER A 363 38.18 32.35 26.28
CA SER A 363 39.52 32.60 25.75
C SER A 363 39.58 33.82 24.84
N GLU A 364 38.52 34.09 24.06
CA GLU A 364 38.49 35.16 23.06
C GLU A 364 37.94 36.49 23.61
N HIS A 365 37.03 36.45 24.59
CA HIS A 365 36.32 37.63 25.10
C HIS A 365 36.49 37.85 26.61
N GLY A 366 37.37 37.07 27.26
CA GLY A 366 37.73 37.21 28.67
C GLY A 366 36.97 36.27 29.60
N ALA A 367 37.49 36.09 30.82
CA ALA A 367 37.02 35.09 31.78
C ALA A 367 35.53 35.22 32.19
N GLN A 368 34.94 36.40 32.04
CA GLN A 368 33.53 36.69 32.33
C GLN A 368 32.59 36.45 31.15
N ALA A 369 33.11 36.08 29.96
CA ALA A 369 32.28 35.81 28.79
C ALA A 369 31.37 34.60 29.03
N GLN A 370 30.09 34.79 28.73
CA GLN A 370 29.04 33.79 28.87
C GLN A 370 28.14 33.77 27.63
N LEU A 371 27.45 32.64 27.44
CA LEU A 371 26.38 32.52 26.45
C LEU A 371 25.21 33.40 26.89
N GLY A 372 24.58 34.10 25.94
CA GLY A 372 23.30 34.75 26.21
C GLY A 372 22.25 33.74 26.66
N SER A 373 21.29 34.19 27.47
CA SER A 373 20.20 33.34 27.99
C SER A 373 19.49 32.54 26.90
N HIS A 374 19.15 33.19 25.78
CA HIS A 374 18.46 32.56 24.65
C HIS A 374 19.28 31.43 23.99
N ASP A 375 20.56 31.70 23.69
CA ASP A 375 21.45 30.72 23.04
C ASP A 375 21.73 29.52 23.95
N ARG A 376 21.88 29.77 25.26
CA ARG A 376 22.06 28.73 26.26
C ARG A 376 20.85 27.78 26.31
N ASP A 377 19.66 28.35 26.35
CA ASP A 377 18.41 27.60 26.43
C ASP A 377 18.17 26.74 25.16
N ASN A 378 18.49 27.26 23.97
CA ASN A 378 18.42 26.49 22.72
C ASN A 378 19.38 25.29 22.72
N LEU A 379 20.63 25.47 23.18
CA LEU A 379 21.60 24.38 23.31
C LEU A 379 21.18 23.34 24.35
N ASP A 380 20.59 23.78 25.46
CA ASP A 380 20.11 22.89 26.51
C ASP A 380 18.88 22.07 26.07
N LEU A 381 17.93 22.66 25.32
CA LEU A 381 16.81 21.94 24.69
C LEU A 381 17.32 20.91 23.67
N LEU A 382 18.26 21.30 22.80
CA LEU A 382 18.87 20.40 21.83
C LEU A 382 19.59 19.24 22.52
N ARG A 383 20.29 19.49 23.64
CA ARG A 383 20.94 18.45 24.43
C ARG A 383 19.94 17.42 24.94
N MET A 384 18.82 17.87 25.50
CA MET A 384 17.78 16.95 26.01
C MET A 384 17.16 16.13 24.89
N LEU A 385 16.87 16.75 23.75
CA LEU A 385 16.37 16.05 22.57
C LEU A 385 17.38 14.99 22.08
N MET A 386 18.64 15.37 21.86
CA MET A 386 19.68 14.45 21.38
C MET A 386 19.92 13.30 22.35
N GLN A 387 19.86 13.54 23.66
CA GLN A 387 19.97 12.48 24.67
C GLN A 387 18.82 11.48 24.57
N GLN A 388 17.58 11.95 24.40
CA GLN A 388 16.41 11.08 24.21
C GLN A 388 16.48 10.30 22.88
N VAL A 389 16.94 10.94 21.80
CA VAL A 389 17.16 10.26 20.51
C VAL A 389 18.20 9.15 20.66
N GLN A 390 19.35 9.42 21.31
CA GLN A 390 20.41 8.44 21.53
C GLN A 390 19.96 7.26 22.40
N GLN A 391 19.08 7.47 23.39
CA GLN A 391 18.52 6.39 24.21
C GLN A 391 17.63 5.42 23.40
N GLN A 392 17.02 5.90 22.32
CA GLN A 392 16.19 5.10 21.42
C GLN A 392 16.98 4.46 20.27
N GLN A 393 18.30 4.70 20.19
CA GLN A 393 19.16 4.08 19.18
C GLN A 393 19.69 2.72 19.60
N ARG A 394 20.03 1.90 18.61
CA ARG A 394 20.84 0.71 18.82
C ARG A 394 22.27 1.04 19.22
N PRO A 395 22.96 0.11 19.87
CA PRO A 395 24.41 0.16 20.06
C PRO A 395 25.16 -0.12 18.74
N ASP A 396 24.85 0.60 17.67
CA ASP A 396 25.55 0.55 16.38
C ASP A 396 26.46 1.79 16.25
N PRO A 397 27.78 1.62 16.00
CA PRO A 397 28.70 2.74 15.88
C PRO A 397 28.40 3.66 14.68
N VAL A 398 27.79 3.18 13.60
CA VAL A 398 27.64 3.98 12.37
C VAL A 398 26.55 5.05 12.50
N PRO A 399 25.28 4.75 12.82
CA PRO A 399 24.26 5.77 13.03
C PRO A 399 24.61 6.72 14.19
N ALA A 400 25.24 6.20 15.25
CA ALA A 400 25.69 7.00 16.38
C ALA A 400 26.75 8.04 15.95
N ALA A 401 27.70 7.66 15.11
CA ALA A 401 28.69 8.59 14.56
C ALA A 401 28.06 9.65 13.65
N LEU A 402 27.03 9.30 12.86
CA LEU A 402 26.29 10.26 12.04
C LEU A 402 25.54 11.28 12.90
N LEU A 403 24.88 10.82 13.97
CA LEU A 403 24.24 11.73 14.93
C LEU A 403 25.25 12.65 15.62
N ALA A 404 26.41 12.13 16.04
CA ALA A 404 27.46 12.94 16.64
C ALA A 404 27.95 14.05 15.70
N ARG A 405 28.15 13.72 14.41
CA ARG A 405 28.54 14.68 13.38
C ARG A 405 27.48 15.76 13.11
N LEU A 406 26.20 15.43 13.30
CA LEU A 406 25.09 16.38 13.12
C LEU A 406 24.89 17.34 14.30
N GLN A 407 25.49 17.10 15.47
CA GLN A 407 25.27 17.94 16.66
C GLN A 407 25.63 19.41 16.42
N VAL A 408 26.80 19.70 15.80
CA VAL A 408 27.24 21.07 15.54
C VAL A 408 26.37 21.75 14.47
N PRO A 409 26.11 21.15 13.29
CA PRO A 409 25.18 21.73 12.31
C PRO A 409 23.78 21.99 12.88
N LEU A 410 23.24 21.07 13.69
CA LEU A 410 21.93 21.24 14.33
C LEU A 410 21.93 22.37 15.35
N ALA A 411 22.99 22.51 16.15
CA ALA A 411 23.13 23.63 17.09
C ALA A 411 23.13 24.97 16.36
N ARG A 412 23.90 25.08 15.27
CA ARG A 412 23.93 26.30 14.43
C ARG A 412 22.57 26.60 13.80
N ALA A 413 21.88 25.58 13.29
CA ALA A 413 20.55 25.74 12.71
C ALA A 413 19.50 26.17 13.76
N ALA A 414 19.50 25.54 14.93
CA ALA A 414 18.58 25.86 16.03
C ALA A 414 18.81 27.27 16.60
N MET A 415 20.05 27.77 16.58
CA MET A 415 20.37 29.14 16.97
C MET A 415 20.00 30.17 15.89
N ALA A 416 20.10 29.81 14.61
CA ALA A 416 19.79 30.71 13.50
C ALA A 416 18.28 30.84 13.22
N ASP A 417 17.49 29.77 13.39
CA ASP A 417 16.04 29.76 13.13
C ASP A 417 15.25 29.30 14.39
N PRO A 418 14.53 30.21 15.08
CA PRO A 418 13.62 29.86 16.17
C PRO A 418 12.50 28.89 15.75
N GLY A 419 12.20 28.81 14.44
CA GLY A 419 11.27 27.86 13.86
C GLY A 419 11.69 26.39 14.03
N PHE A 420 12.93 26.09 14.41
CA PHE A 420 13.41 24.74 14.68
C PHE A 420 12.55 24.03 15.74
N PHE A 421 12.19 24.70 16.85
CA PHE A 421 11.43 24.11 17.96
C PHE A 421 9.90 24.30 17.86
N VAL A 422 9.44 25.07 16.86
CA VAL A 422 8.04 25.50 16.77
C VAL A 422 7.33 25.00 15.51
N ARG A 423 7.98 25.06 14.34
CA ARG A 423 7.36 24.60 13.09
C ARG A 423 7.16 23.09 13.17
N ASP A 424 6.12 22.57 12.53
CA ASP A 424 5.85 21.13 12.53
C ASP A 424 6.83 20.38 11.59
N GLU A 425 7.25 20.99 10.48
CA GLU A 425 8.20 20.42 9.50
C GLU A 425 9.42 21.36 9.29
N HIS A 426 10.56 21.04 9.91
CA HIS A 426 11.81 21.78 9.74
C HIS A 426 12.85 20.90 9.03
N PRO A 427 13.56 21.37 7.98
CA PRO A 427 14.43 20.53 7.16
C PRO A 427 15.55 19.85 7.97
N ALA A 428 16.13 20.55 8.96
CA ALA A 428 17.12 19.97 9.84
C ALA A 428 16.55 18.87 10.76
N ARG A 429 15.27 18.97 11.16
CA ARG A 429 14.58 17.95 11.96
C ARG A 429 14.18 16.75 11.09
N GLU A 430 13.78 16.97 9.85
CA GLU A 430 13.54 15.90 8.88
C GLU A 430 14.80 15.04 8.67
N LEU A 431 15.96 15.67 8.47
CA LEU A 431 17.23 14.95 8.33
C LEU A 431 17.60 14.20 9.62
N LEU A 432 17.46 14.84 10.79
CA LEU A 432 17.68 14.20 12.08
C LEU A 432 16.76 12.97 12.25
N ASN A 433 15.49 13.09 11.88
CA ASN A 433 14.53 12.01 12.01
C ASN A 433 14.84 10.84 11.08
N GLN A 434 15.23 11.12 9.83
CA GLN A 434 15.63 10.09 8.88
C GLN A 434 16.83 9.28 9.38
N ILE A 435 17.83 9.93 9.97
CA ILE A 435 19.02 9.25 10.52
C ILE A 435 18.68 8.52 11.83
N ALA A 436 17.85 9.13 12.68
CA ALA A 436 17.40 8.51 13.92
C ALA A 436 16.61 7.23 13.64
N GLU A 437 15.71 7.23 12.65
CA GLU A 437 14.89 6.07 12.29
C GLU A 437 15.73 4.88 11.78
N VAL A 438 16.79 5.14 11.01
CA VAL A 438 17.70 4.06 10.57
C VAL A 438 18.50 3.47 11.73
N GLY A 439 18.82 4.27 12.74
CA GLY A 439 19.49 3.82 13.96
C GLY A 439 18.56 3.32 15.07
N ALA A 440 17.24 3.27 14.84
CA ALA A 440 16.25 2.99 15.87
C ALA A 440 16.42 1.60 16.52
N ASN A 441 16.13 1.42 17.80
CA ASN A 441 16.32 0.13 18.48
C ASN A 441 15.54 -1.05 17.87
N TRP A 442 14.40 -0.79 17.22
CA TRP A 442 13.47 -1.81 16.74
C TRP A 442 13.75 -2.43 15.37
N LEU A 443 14.62 -1.89 14.50
CA LEU A 443 14.98 -2.62 13.27
C LEU A 443 15.88 -3.83 13.61
N GLY A 444 16.20 -4.69 12.66
CA GLY A 444 17.23 -5.74 12.66
C GLY A 444 18.57 -5.26 12.07
N ASP A 445 19.66 -6.02 12.26
CA ASP A 445 20.93 -5.73 11.55
C ASP A 445 20.76 -5.93 10.03
N GLU A 446 19.93 -6.90 9.64
CA GLU A 446 19.59 -7.18 8.24
C GLU A 446 18.62 -6.15 7.62
N ASP A 447 17.92 -5.39 8.46
CA ASP A 447 16.84 -4.48 8.07
C ASP A 447 17.36 -3.14 7.55
N VAL A 448 18.61 -2.80 7.87
CA VAL A 448 19.23 -1.55 7.42
C VAL A 448 19.92 -1.77 6.08
N ASP A 449 19.59 -0.94 5.08
CA ASP A 449 20.28 -0.97 3.79
C ASP A 449 21.66 -0.28 3.90
N PRO A 450 22.79 -0.99 3.70
CA PRO A 450 24.12 -0.39 3.77
C PRO A 450 24.32 0.76 2.77
N GLN A 451 23.64 0.69 1.61
CA GLN A 451 23.71 1.76 0.60
C GLN A 451 23.03 3.03 1.11
N LEU A 452 21.91 2.90 1.83
CA LEU A 452 21.22 4.04 2.43
C LEU A 452 22.10 4.70 3.50
N LEU A 453 22.73 3.90 4.36
CA LEU A 453 23.69 4.41 5.36
C LEU A 453 24.86 5.16 4.71
N GLN A 454 25.43 4.61 3.65
CA GLN A 454 26.53 5.26 2.93
C GLN A 454 26.09 6.60 2.31
N ARG A 455 24.87 6.66 1.76
CA ARG A 455 24.30 7.91 1.25
C ARG A 455 24.06 8.93 2.34
N MET A 456 23.42 8.54 3.45
CA MET A 456 23.27 9.42 4.62
C MET A 456 24.61 9.97 5.09
N ALA A 457 25.66 9.14 5.15
CA ALA A 457 27.00 9.58 5.50
C ALA A 457 27.57 10.60 4.51
N GLN A 458 27.33 10.44 3.21
CA GLN A 458 27.73 11.39 2.18
C GLN A 458 26.94 12.71 2.27
N SER A 459 25.63 12.67 2.48
CA SER A 459 24.80 13.87 2.61
C SER A 459 25.17 14.67 3.87
N VAL A 460 25.41 13.99 5.00
CA VAL A 460 25.92 14.63 6.23
C VAL A 460 27.32 15.21 6.02
N GLN A 461 28.21 14.50 5.31
CA GLN A 461 29.55 15.01 5.01
C GLN A 461 29.51 16.25 4.09
N GLY A 462 28.61 16.26 3.09
CA GLY A 462 28.38 17.41 2.22
C GLY A 462 27.86 18.62 2.99
N LEU A 463 26.93 18.39 3.93
CA LEU A 463 26.40 19.44 4.81
C LEU A 463 27.50 20.08 5.69
N LEU A 464 28.48 19.30 6.15
CA LEU A 464 29.59 19.83 6.96
C LEU A 464 30.46 20.84 6.19
N GLY A 465 30.48 20.78 4.86
CA GLY A 465 31.21 21.72 4.00
C GLY A 465 30.42 22.95 3.54
N GLN A 466 29.14 23.05 3.90
CA GLN A 466 28.24 24.14 3.52
C GLN A 466 27.85 25.01 4.73
N ASP A 467 27.27 26.19 4.48
CA ASP A 467 26.81 27.08 5.53
C ASP A 467 25.57 26.51 6.24
N ALA A 468 25.78 25.92 7.42
CA ALA A 468 24.75 25.30 8.25
C ALA A 468 23.67 26.27 8.80
N ARG A 469 23.74 27.57 8.47
CA ARG A 469 22.69 28.54 8.77
C ARG A 469 21.56 28.52 7.74
N ALA A 470 21.82 28.06 6.51
CA ALA A 470 20.84 28.05 5.45
C ALA A 470 19.92 26.82 5.57
N PRO A 471 18.59 26.99 5.70
CA PRO A 471 17.66 25.85 5.73
C PRO A 471 17.68 25.06 4.41
N GLU A 472 18.11 25.68 3.31
CA GLU A 472 18.25 25.08 1.99
C GLU A 472 19.27 23.94 1.95
N ALA A 473 20.39 24.05 2.67
CA ALA A 473 21.41 23.01 2.73
C ALA A 473 20.88 21.73 3.40
N PHE A 474 20.11 21.89 4.49
CA PHE A 474 19.42 20.78 5.14
C PHE A 474 18.29 20.22 4.27
N ALA A 475 17.56 21.06 3.55
CA ALA A 475 16.49 20.63 2.66
C ALA A 475 17.04 19.76 1.52
N ALA A 476 18.14 20.17 0.89
CA ALA A 476 18.81 19.41 -0.16
C ALA A 476 19.34 18.05 0.35
N ALA A 477 19.97 18.04 1.53
CA ALA A 477 20.45 16.80 2.15
C ALA A 477 19.29 15.85 2.53
N SER A 478 18.19 16.39 3.05
CA SER A 478 16.98 15.63 3.36
C SER A 478 16.35 15.05 2.08
N GLU A 479 16.29 15.82 0.99
CA GLU A 479 15.71 15.37 -0.27
C GLU A 479 16.50 14.21 -0.90
N ASP A 480 17.84 14.29 -0.91
CA ASP A 480 18.72 13.21 -1.40
C ASP A 480 18.51 11.90 -0.63
N VAL A 481 18.42 11.98 0.70
CA VAL A 481 18.14 10.82 1.56
C VAL A 481 16.72 10.29 1.33
N GLN A 482 15.71 11.17 1.22
CA GLN A 482 14.32 10.78 0.95
C GLN A 482 14.16 10.06 -0.40
N GLN A 483 14.85 10.50 -1.45
CA GLN A 483 14.81 9.83 -2.75
C GLN A 483 15.29 8.38 -2.65
N HIS A 484 16.39 8.14 -1.93
CA HIS A 484 16.90 6.78 -1.70
C HIS A 484 15.99 5.94 -0.80
N GLN A 485 15.37 6.54 0.22
CA GLN A 485 14.38 5.87 1.06
C GLN A 485 13.15 5.44 0.25
N ARG A 486 12.63 6.30 -0.65
CA ARG A 486 11.50 5.95 -1.54
C ARG A 486 11.85 4.78 -2.46
N ALA A 487 13.06 4.78 -3.02
CA ALA A 487 13.54 3.67 -3.85
C ALA A 487 13.71 2.36 -3.04
N ALA A 488 14.20 2.46 -1.80
CA ALA A 488 14.28 1.30 -0.89
C ALA A 488 12.89 0.76 -0.54
N ALA A 489 11.93 1.64 -0.22
CA ALA A 489 10.55 1.26 0.07
C ALA A 489 9.89 0.55 -1.12
N HIS A 490 10.04 1.08 -2.33
CA HIS A 490 9.48 0.45 -3.53
C HIS A 490 10.07 -0.95 -3.80
N ARG A 491 11.38 -1.14 -3.61
CA ARG A 491 12.01 -2.48 -3.73
C ARG A 491 11.44 -3.46 -2.71
N ALA A 492 11.20 -2.98 -1.51
CA ALA A 492 10.73 -3.76 -0.40
C ALA A 492 9.22 -4.12 -0.55
N GLU A 493 8.40 -3.21 -1.10
CA GLU A 493 7.02 -3.51 -1.53
C GLU A 493 6.96 -4.59 -2.62
N LEU A 494 7.87 -4.57 -3.60
CA LEU A 494 7.94 -5.62 -4.62
C LEU A 494 8.34 -6.98 -4.01
N ALA A 495 9.25 -6.99 -3.04
CA ALA A 495 9.61 -8.20 -2.31
C ALA A 495 8.42 -8.73 -1.50
N GLU A 496 7.67 -7.86 -0.81
CA GLU A 496 6.43 -8.22 -0.11
C GLU A 496 5.44 -8.89 -1.05
N ARG A 497 5.14 -8.28 -2.20
CA ARG A 497 4.18 -8.84 -3.17
C ARG A 497 4.55 -10.25 -3.61
N ARG A 498 5.83 -10.49 -3.90
CA ARG A 498 6.34 -11.82 -4.27
C ARG A 498 6.14 -12.84 -3.16
N HIS A 499 6.36 -12.46 -1.90
CA HIS A 499 6.15 -13.36 -0.76
C HIS A 499 4.66 -13.60 -0.49
N VAL A 500 3.80 -12.59 -0.64
CA VAL A 500 2.35 -12.71 -0.49
C VAL A 500 1.76 -13.62 -1.57
N GLU A 501 2.18 -13.46 -2.83
CA GLU A 501 1.74 -14.33 -3.93
C GLU A 501 2.20 -15.78 -3.72
N ALA A 502 3.44 -15.98 -3.27
CA ALA A 502 3.94 -17.30 -2.93
C ALA A 502 3.16 -17.92 -1.76
N ALA A 503 2.81 -17.15 -0.72
CA ALA A 503 2.02 -17.62 0.41
C ALA A 503 0.59 -17.98 0.01
N ARG A 504 -0.08 -17.14 -0.79
CA ARG A 504 -1.42 -17.43 -1.36
C ARG A 504 -1.39 -18.66 -2.25
N GLY A 505 -0.35 -18.83 -3.05
CA GLY A 505 -0.17 -20.03 -3.88
C GLY A 505 -0.03 -21.30 -3.04
N LYS A 506 0.78 -21.25 -1.98
CA LYS A 506 0.93 -22.35 -1.02
C LYS A 506 -0.38 -22.68 -0.31
N GLU A 507 -1.13 -21.68 0.16
CA GLU A 507 -2.44 -21.90 0.78
C GLU A 507 -3.44 -22.54 -0.19
N ARG A 508 -3.53 -22.03 -1.43
CA ARG A 508 -4.44 -22.60 -2.44
C ARG A 508 -4.14 -24.07 -2.68
N LEU A 509 -2.85 -24.44 -2.75
CA LEU A 509 -2.40 -25.82 -2.89
C LEU A 509 -2.75 -26.67 -1.65
N GLU A 510 -2.58 -26.11 -0.45
CA GLU A 510 -2.94 -26.79 0.79
C GLU A 510 -4.45 -27.04 0.90
N LEU A 511 -5.27 -26.04 0.63
CA LEU A 511 -6.74 -26.18 0.61
C LEU A 511 -7.17 -27.18 -0.47
N ALA A 512 -6.55 -27.13 -1.66
CA ALA A 512 -6.76 -28.10 -2.73
C ALA A 512 -6.52 -29.53 -2.25
N ARG A 513 -5.40 -29.74 -1.54
CA ARG A 513 -5.02 -31.03 -0.97
C ARG A 513 -5.94 -31.50 0.13
N ARG A 514 -6.31 -30.63 1.07
CA ARG A 514 -7.26 -30.97 2.14
C ARG A 514 -8.59 -31.47 1.57
N GLN A 515 -9.12 -30.78 0.55
CA GLN A 515 -10.38 -31.18 -0.08
C GLN A 515 -10.25 -32.46 -0.91
N ALA A 516 -9.20 -32.61 -1.71
CA ALA A 516 -8.96 -33.85 -2.47
C ALA A 516 -8.85 -35.06 -1.54
N THR A 517 -8.14 -34.90 -0.41
CA THR A 517 -8.00 -35.96 0.60
C THR A 517 -9.36 -36.25 1.26
N ALA A 518 -10.13 -35.24 1.65
CA ALA A 518 -11.45 -35.44 2.25
C ALA A 518 -12.42 -36.19 1.31
N GLN A 519 -12.40 -35.90 0.01
CA GLN A 519 -13.21 -36.60 -0.99
C GLN A 519 -12.76 -38.06 -1.18
N ILE A 520 -11.45 -38.31 -1.26
CA ILE A 520 -10.91 -39.67 -1.31
C ILE A 520 -11.32 -40.46 -0.06
N ASP A 521 -11.25 -39.84 1.11
CA ASP A 521 -11.57 -40.47 2.39
C ASP A 521 -13.05 -40.85 2.46
N GLN A 522 -13.94 -39.95 2.05
CA GLN A 522 -15.37 -40.22 1.93
C GLN A 522 -15.67 -41.38 0.98
N CYS A 523 -15.00 -41.45 -0.18
CA CYS A 523 -15.13 -42.56 -1.12
C CYS A 523 -14.61 -43.88 -0.53
N CYS A 524 -13.47 -43.84 0.17
CA CYS A 524 -12.89 -45.01 0.82
C CYS A 524 -13.81 -45.55 1.94
N ASP A 525 -14.44 -44.66 2.71
CA ASP A 525 -15.37 -45.04 3.78
C ASP A 525 -16.67 -45.64 3.23
N THR A 526 -17.14 -45.13 2.08
CA THR A 526 -18.40 -45.58 1.47
C THR A 526 -18.27 -46.95 0.79
N GLN A 527 -17.19 -47.18 0.05
CA GLN A 527 -17.04 -48.38 -0.80
C GLN A 527 -16.05 -49.41 -0.25
N SER A 528 -15.28 -49.07 0.79
CA SER A 528 -14.34 -49.97 1.49
C SER A 528 -13.33 -50.70 0.59
N PRO A 529 -12.57 -50.02 -0.29
CA PRO A 529 -11.57 -50.66 -1.14
C PRO A 529 -10.38 -51.22 -0.31
N PRO A 530 -9.57 -52.15 -0.84
CA PRO A 530 -8.43 -52.73 -0.13
C PRO A 530 -7.43 -51.68 0.39
N ARG A 531 -6.81 -51.91 1.55
CA ARG A 531 -5.88 -50.95 2.21
C ARG A 531 -4.76 -50.43 1.32
N PHE A 532 -4.25 -51.28 0.43
CA PHE A 532 -3.20 -50.87 -0.50
C PHE A 532 -3.72 -49.89 -1.56
N VAL A 533 -4.92 -50.11 -2.09
CA VAL A 533 -5.61 -49.19 -3.02
C VAL A 533 -5.91 -47.85 -2.33
N GLN A 534 -6.36 -47.88 -1.08
CA GLN A 534 -6.55 -46.65 -0.29
C GLN A 534 -5.24 -45.84 -0.18
N THR A 535 -4.10 -46.53 -0.06
CA THR A 535 -2.77 -45.88 -0.01
C THR A 535 -2.42 -45.24 -1.35
N LEU A 536 -2.68 -45.93 -2.47
CA LEU A 536 -2.48 -45.37 -3.82
C LEU A 536 -3.38 -44.15 -4.08
N LEU A 537 -4.65 -44.21 -3.66
CA LEU A 537 -5.59 -43.10 -3.78
C LEU A 537 -5.10 -41.88 -2.99
N ARG A 538 -4.74 -42.07 -1.71
CA ARG A 538 -4.26 -40.98 -0.83
C ARG A 538 -2.88 -40.43 -1.17
N GLN A 539 -2.08 -41.15 -1.96
CA GLN A 539 -0.73 -40.74 -2.34
C GLN A 539 -0.67 -40.22 -3.77
N ALA A 540 -0.98 -41.06 -4.76
CA ALA A 540 -0.81 -40.73 -6.16
C ALA A 540 -2.04 -40.02 -6.75
N TRP A 541 -3.23 -40.58 -6.52
CA TRP A 541 -4.46 -40.02 -7.09
C TRP A 541 -4.84 -38.67 -6.46
N ALA A 542 -4.53 -38.50 -5.17
CA ALA A 542 -4.69 -37.23 -4.47
C ALA A 542 -3.98 -36.09 -5.21
N ASP A 543 -2.73 -36.29 -5.65
CA ASP A 543 -1.98 -35.25 -6.37
C ASP A 543 -2.66 -34.88 -7.70
N ALA A 544 -3.20 -35.86 -8.44
CA ALA A 544 -3.96 -35.62 -9.67
C ALA A 544 -5.24 -34.83 -9.42
N LEU A 545 -5.99 -35.15 -8.36
CA LEU A 545 -7.16 -34.37 -7.94
C LEU A 545 -6.75 -32.94 -7.55
N THR A 546 -5.68 -32.77 -6.77
CA THR A 546 -5.23 -31.42 -6.38
C THR A 546 -4.84 -30.55 -7.58
N LEU A 547 -4.11 -31.11 -8.56
CA LEU A 547 -3.72 -30.38 -9.76
C LEU A 547 -4.94 -30.01 -10.61
N THR A 548 -5.89 -30.93 -10.77
CA THR A 548 -7.13 -30.66 -11.51
C THR A 548 -7.90 -29.50 -10.88
N ARG A 549 -8.07 -29.50 -9.56
CA ARG A 549 -8.73 -28.42 -8.83
C ARG A 549 -8.00 -27.08 -9.00
N LEU A 550 -6.67 -27.07 -8.91
CA LEU A 550 -5.88 -25.85 -9.05
C LEU A 550 -5.95 -25.23 -10.45
N ARG A 551 -6.11 -26.05 -11.49
CA ARG A 551 -6.18 -25.57 -12.89
C ARG A 551 -7.58 -25.18 -13.33
N HIS A 552 -8.60 -25.94 -12.94
CA HIS A 552 -9.95 -25.80 -13.48
C HIS A 552 -10.98 -25.26 -12.48
N GLY A 553 -10.71 -25.33 -11.17
CA GLY A 553 -11.64 -24.89 -10.11
C GLY A 553 -12.70 -25.94 -9.74
N ASP A 554 -13.46 -25.64 -8.68
CA ASP A 554 -14.39 -26.58 -8.03
C ASP A 554 -15.67 -26.86 -8.85
N ASP A 555 -16.13 -25.91 -9.68
CA ASP A 555 -17.34 -26.04 -10.48
C ASP A 555 -17.09 -26.60 -11.90
N SER A 556 -15.84 -27.00 -12.18
CA SER A 556 -15.46 -27.42 -13.53
C SER A 556 -15.97 -28.82 -13.88
N PRO A 557 -16.37 -29.05 -15.15
CA PRO A 557 -16.75 -30.40 -15.60
C PRO A 557 -15.56 -31.36 -15.46
N GLN A 558 -14.33 -30.88 -15.61
CA GLN A 558 -13.12 -31.68 -15.39
C GLN A 558 -12.99 -32.14 -13.93
N TRP A 559 -13.33 -31.30 -12.96
CA TRP A 559 -13.33 -31.70 -11.55
C TRP A 559 -14.40 -32.75 -11.26
N GLN A 560 -15.61 -32.57 -11.79
CA GLN A 560 -16.71 -33.55 -11.65
C GLN A 560 -16.36 -34.90 -12.29
N GLU A 561 -15.74 -34.88 -13.47
CA GLU A 561 -15.25 -36.08 -14.14
C GLU A 561 -14.19 -36.81 -13.31
N ARG A 562 -13.23 -36.07 -12.73
CA ARG A 562 -12.23 -36.67 -11.82
C ARG A 562 -12.84 -37.24 -10.54
N LEU A 563 -13.89 -36.63 -10.00
CA LEU A 563 -14.63 -37.19 -8.87
C LEU A 563 -15.35 -38.49 -9.26
N GLN A 564 -16.04 -38.52 -10.41
CA GLN A 564 -16.67 -39.74 -10.93
C GLN A 564 -15.66 -40.85 -11.20
N GLN A 565 -14.48 -40.52 -11.73
CA GLN A 565 -13.37 -41.47 -11.86
C GLN A 565 -12.92 -42.01 -10.51
N THR A 566 -12.84 -41.16 -9.48
CA THR A 566 -12.49 -41.58 -8.11
C THR A 566 -13.50 -42.58 -7.54
N GLU A 567 -14.79 -42.31 -7.72
CA GLU A 567 -15.88 -43.22 -7.31
C GLU A 567 -15.86 -44.54 -8.11
N ARG A 568 -15.58 -44.47 -9.42
CA ARG A 568 -15.47 -45.66 -10.28
C ARG A 568 -14.27 -46.53 -9.91
N ILE A 569 -13.12 -45.93 -9.62
CA ILE A 569 -11.91 -46.62 -9.14
C ILE A 569 -12.22 -47.36 -7.84
N ALA A 570 -12.82 -46.67 -6.87
CA ALA A 570 -13.16 -47.29 -5.60
C ALA A 570 -14.21 -48.42 -5.78
N ALA A 571 -15.15 -48.28 -6.73
CA ALA A 571 -16.21 -49.27 -6.94
C ALA A 571 -15.70 -50.53 -7.64
N ILE A 572 -14.77 -50.38 -8.61
CA ILE A 572 -14.13 -51.49 -9.29
C ILE A 572 -13.21 -52.23 -8.31
N THR A 573 -12.38 -51.51 -7.58
CA THR A 573 -11.41 -52.12 -6.67
C THR A 573 -12.05 -52.77 -5.44
N ALA A 574 -13.29 -52.39 -5.08
CA ALA A 574 -14.09 -53.03 -4.03
C ALA A 574 -14.75 -54.36 -4.46
N GLN A 575 -14.81 -54.67 -5.77
CA GLN A 575 -15.36 -55.93 -6.26
C GLN A 575 -14.43 -57.12 -5.97
N ALA A 576 -14.99 -58.33 -5.94
CA ALA A 576 -14.22 -59.55 -5.74
C ALA A 576 -13.25 -59.79 -6.91
N ILE A 577 -12.12 -60.45 -6.63
CA ILE A 577 -11.05 -60.72 -7.61
C ILE A 577 -11.59 -61.53 -8.81
N ASP A 578 -12.60 -62.38 -8.59
CA ASP A 578 -13.16 -63.30 -9.58
C ASP A 578 -14.33 -62.72 -10.42
N THR A 579 -14.55 -61.40 -10.37
CA THR A 579 -15.69 -60.77 -11.07
C THR A 579 -15.44 -60.78 -12.60
N PRO A 580 -16.36 -61.32 -13.42
CA PRO A 580 -16.18 -61.39 -14.88
C PRO A 580 -16.35 -59.99 -15.51
N GLY A 581 -15.22 -59.29 -15.66
CA GLY A 581 -15.13 -57.94 -16.22
C GLY A 581 -13.72 -57.51 -16.61
N GLY A 582 -12.68 -58.12 -16.02
CA GLY A 582 -11.28 -57.82 -16.35
C GLY A 582 -10.86 -56.40 -15.93
N THR A 583 -9.64 -56.01 -16.31
CA THR A 583 -9.12 -54.66 -16.08
C THR A 583 -9.82 -53.65 -16.99
N ASP A 584 -10.33 -52.56 -16.42
CA ASP A 584 -10.93 -51.48 -17.21
C ASP A 584 -9.83 -50.65 -17.91
N THR A 585 -9.51 -51.02 -19.15
CA THR A 585 -8.40 -50.41 -19.91
C THR A 585 -8.62 -48.94 -20.23
N ALA A 586 -9.89 -48.50 -20.34
CA ALA A 586 -10.21 -47.09 -20.59
C ALA A 586 -9.92 -46.25 -19.34
N LEU A 587 -10.39 -46.72 -18.17
CA LEU A 587 -10.11 -46.05 -16.89
C LEU A 587 -8.61 -46.04 -16.58
N ALA A 588 -7.89 -47.13 -16.88
CA ALA A 588 -6.44 -47.18 -16.70
C ALA A 588 -5.72 -46.12 -17.55
N ALA A 589 -6.10 -45.96 -18.82
CA ALA A 589 -5.52 -44.93 -19.69
C ALA A 589 -5.78 -43.50 -19.16
N ASP A 590 -7.00 -43.24 -18.68
CA ASP A 590 -7.38 -41.93 -18.14
C ASP A 590 -6.64 -41.58 -16.82
N VAL A 591 -6.40 -42.59 -15.98
CA VAL A 591 -5.64 -42.46 -14.73
C VAL A 591 -4.15 -42.25 -15.02
N GLU A 592 -3.59 -43.03 -15.95
CA GLU A 592 -2.19 -42.88 -16.37
C GLU A 592 -1.93 -41.48 -16.94
N ALA A 593 -2.80 -41.00 -17.83
CA ALA A 593 -2.72 -39.65 -18.38
C ALA A 593 -2.77 -38.57 -17.29
N ALA A 594 -3.59 -38.76 -16.26
CA ALA A 594 -3.67 -37.84 -15.12
C ALA A 594 -2.36 -37.77 -14.32
N LEU A 595 -1.78 -38.93 -14.01
CA LEU A 595 -0.56 -39.02 -13.23
C LEU A 595 0.64 -38.47 -14.02
N LEU A 596 0.68 -38.69 -15.33
CA LEU A 596 1.68 -38.07 -16.21
C LEU A 596 1.61 -36.53 -16.18
N GLN A 597 0.41 -35.94 -16.15
CA GLN A 597 0.24 -34.48 -16.05
C GLN A 597 0.73 -33.89 -14.72
N VAL A 598 0.74 -34.69 -13.65
CA VAL A 598 1.32 -34.33 -12.33
C VAL A 598 2.85 -34.52 -12.32
N GLY A 599 3.41 -35.18 -13.33
CA GLY A 599 4.84 -35.44 -13.48
C GLY A 599 5.30 -36.75 -12.84
N TYR A 600 4.42 -37.78 -12.77
CA TYR A 600 4.84 -39.16 -12.50
C TYR A 600 5.60 -39.74 -13.71
N HIS A 601 6.53 -40.65 -13.47
CA HIS A 601 7.20 -41.37 -14.56
C HIS A 601 6.23 -42.34 -15.23
N ALA A 602 6.35 -42.53 -16.54
CA ALA A 602 5.42 -43.37 -17.32
C ALA A 602 5.27 -44.79 -16.76
N GLU A 603 6.36 -45.43 -16.34
CA GLU A 603 6.32 -46.78 -15.75
C GLU A 603 5.55 -46.82 -14.42
N GLU A 604 5.70 -45.79 -13.58
CA GLU A 604 5.02 -45.68 -12.29
C GLU A 604 3.54 -45.33 -12.46
N ALA A 605 3.24 -44.39 -13.36
CA ALA A 605 1.88 -44.00 -13.70
C ALA A 605 1.10 -45.20 -14.26
N ALA A 606 1.68 -45.97 -15.17
CA ALA A 606 1.07 -47.18 -15.72
C ALA A 606 0.85 -48.27 -14.66
N ALA A 607 1.81 -48.48 -13.76
CA ALA A 607 1.69 -49.47 -12.67
C ALA A 607 0.60 -49.09 -11.65
N VAL A 608 0.51 -47.80 -11.30
CA VAL A 608 -0.57 -47.29 -10.43
C VAL A 608 -1.92 -47.39 -11.13
N ALA A 609 -2.00 -46.98 -12.40
CA ALA A 609 -3.23 -47.00 -13.18
C ALA A 609 -3.83 -48.39 -13.35
N ARG A 610 -3.00 -49.40 -13.66
CA ARG A 610 -3.45 -50.80 -13.74
C ARG A 610 -4.09 -51.24 -12.43
N ARG A 611 -3.42 -51.02 -11.29
CA ARG A 611 -3.95 -51.42 -9.98
C ARG A 611 -5.21 -50.67 -9.55
N LEU A 612 -5.38 -49.43 -9.98
CA LEU A 612 -6.59 -48.65 -9.71
C LEU A 612 -7.76 -49.05 -10.63
N ALA A 613 -7.50 -49.75 -11.74
CA ALA A 613 -8.50 -50.20 -12.70
C ALA A 613 -8.80 -51.72 -12.64
N THR A 614 -8.07 -52.49 -11.80
CA THR A 614 -8.29 -53.95 -11.61
C THR A 614 -9.18 -54.22 -10.39
N PRO A 615 -10.19 -55.11 -10.49
CA PRO A 615 -10.90 -55.63 -9.32
C PRO A 615 -9.95 -56.20 -8.25
N GLY A 616 -10.13 -55.82 -6.99
CA GLY A 616 -9.22 -56.21 -5.89
C GLY A 616 -7.83 -55.55 -5.90
N GLY A 617 -7.47 -54.79 -6.93
CA GLY A 617 -6.25 -53.99 -7.00
C GLY A 617 -4.94 -54.80 -7.07
N GLU A 618 -4.98 -55.99 -7.66
CA GLU A 618 -3.81 -56.83 -7.88
C GLU A 618 -3.16 -56.57 -9.25
N ASP A 619 -1.84 -56.66 -9.31
CA ASP A 619 -1.03 -56.60 -10.53
C ASP A 619 0.09 -57.64 -10.39
N GLU A 620 0.18 -58.56 -11.35
CA GLU A 620 1.20 -59.63 -11.36
C GLU A 620 2.60 -59.10 -11.69
N SER A 621 2.70 -57.93 -12.33
CA SER A 621 3.95 -57.41 -12.91
C SER A 621 4.82 -56.60 -11.94
N THR A 622 4.24 -56.05 -10.88
CA THR A 622 4.98 -55.22 -9.91
C THR A 622 4.65 -55.63 -8.48
N SER A 623 5.64 -55.64 -7.59
CA SER A 623 5.39 -55.96 -6.18
C SER A 623 4.74 -54.77 -5.43
N ARG A 624 3.95 -55.03 -4.38
CA ARG A 624 3.36 -53.97 -3.52
C ARG A 624 4.44 -53.16 -2.79
N THR A 625 5.51 -53.82 -2.37
CA THR A 625 6.62 -53.23 -1.61
C THR A 625 7.44 -52.25 -2.44
N GLU A 626 7.77 -52.61 -3.68
CA GLU A 626 8.55 -51.76 -4.59
C GLU A 626 7.83 -50.47 -4.96
N LEU A 627 6.55 -50.55 -5.29
CA LEU A 627 5.74 -49.40 -5.65
C LEU A 627 5.56 -48.45 -4.45
N SER A 628 5.36 -49.00 -3.24
CA SER A 628 5.28 -48.19 -2.02
C SER A 628 6.59 -47.46 -1.68
N ALA A 629 7.75 -48.04 -2.01
CA ALA A 629 9.06 -47.42 -1.81
C ALA A 629 9.29 -46.28 -2.81
N ARG A 630 8.91 -46.47 -4.08
CA ARG A 630 8.99 -45.43 -5.12
C ARG A 630 8.09 -44.22 -4.80
N LEU A 631 6.86 -44.45 -4.35
CA LEU A 631 5.95 -43.38 -3.93
C LEU A 631 6.44 -42.61 -2.69
N LYS A 632 7.10 -43.29 -1.74
CA LYS A 632 7.70 -42.65 -0.55
C LYS A 632 8.96 -41.86 -0.85
N ALA A 633 9.74 -42.26 -1.86
CA ALA A 633 10.95 -41.57 -2.27
C ALA A 633 10.68 -40.22 -2.95
N ARG A 634 9.45 -40.00 -3.44
CA ARG A 634 9.04 -38.77 -4.10
C ARG A 634 8.50 -37.75 -3.10
N ALA A 635 9.02 -36.52 -3.17
CA ALA A 635 8.39 -35.37 -2.51
C ALA A 635 7.05 -35.07 -3.20
N ARG A 636 5.95 -35.07 -2.45
CA ARG A 636 4.61 -34.88 -3.05
C ARG A 636 4.45 -33.46 -3.61
N LEU A 637 3.43 -33.29 -4.46
CA LEU A 637 3.07 -31.99 -5.01
C LEU A 637 2.80 -30.99 -3.85
N GLY A 638 3.69 -30.01 -3.69
CA GLY A 638 3.60 -29.00 -2.63
C GLY A 638 4.29 -29.32 -1.31
N GLU A 639 4.88 -30.50 -1.15
CA GLU A 639 5.57 -30.92 0.07
C GLU A 639 6.98 -30.31 0.10
N HIS A 640 7.07 -29.04 0.47
CA HIS A 640 8.34 -28.44 0.88
C HIS A 640 8.63 -28.84 2.32
N ALA A 641 9.85 -29.31 2.58
CA ALA A 641 10.35 -29.88 3.84
C ALA A 641 10.43 -28.90 5.05
N GLY A 642 9.54 -27.90 5.14
CA GLY A 642 9.64 -26.81 6.11
C GLY A 642 8.50 -26.67 7.12
N THR A 643 7.29 -27.18 6.87
CA THR A 643 6.16 -26.97 7.79
C THR A 643 5.20 -28.14 7.79
N ASN A 644 5.58 -29.22 8.48
CA ASN A 644 4.60 -30.13 9.08
C ASN A 644 3.95 -29.40 10.28
N SER A 645 3.12 -28.39 10.01
CA SER A 645 2.04 -28.04 10.95
C SER A 645 0.89 -28.99 10.67
N GLY A 646 1.12 -30.27 10.97
CA GLY A 646 -0.01 -31.17 11.19
C GLY A 646 -0.77 -30.55 12.36
N ALA A 647 -2.02 -30.16 12.13
CA ALA A 647 -2.90 -29.51 13.09
C ALA A 647 -2.77 -30.17 14.47
N ALA A 648 -1.90 -29.63 15.32
CA ALA A 648 -1.90 -29.96 16.72
C ALA A 648 -3.25 -29.45 17.26
N PRO A 649 -3.98 -30.22 18.07
CA PRO A 649 -5.24 -29.77 18.62
C PRO A 649 -5.01 -28.43 19.34
N ALA A 650 -5.60 -27.37 18.81
CA ALA A 650 -5.45 -26.02 19.33
C ALA A 650 -5.92 -26.03 20.79
N THR A 651 -5.01 -25.74 21.72
CA THR A 651 -5.42 -25.52 23.11
C THR A 651 -6.44 -24.38 23.14
N PRO A 652 -7.56 -24.53 23.87
CA PRO A 652 -8.64 -23.56 23.85
C PRO A 652 -8.14 -22.18 24.30
N ARG A 653 -8.53 -21.14 23.56
CA ARG A 653 -8.12 -19.76 23.82
C ARG A 653 -8.72 -19.25 25.12
N SER A 654 -7.93 -18.50 25.88
CA SER A 654 -8.47 -17.69 26.98
C SER A 654 -9.30 -16.51 26.46
N SER A 655 -10.11 -15.87 27.29
CA SER A 655 -10.92 -14.71 26.87
C SER A 655 -10.07 -13.53 26.38
N ALA A 656 -8.87 -13.37 26.93
CA ALA A 656 -7.91 -12.34 26.51
C ALA A 656 -7.28 -12.69 25.15
N GLU A 657 -6.96 -13.96 24.92
CA GLU A 657 -6.46 -14.45 23.63
C GLU A 657 -7.52 -14.33 22.53
N GLU A 658 -8.79 -14.61 22.84
CA GLU A 658 -9.90 -14.48 21.89
C GLU A 658 -10.14 -13.02 21.49
N ALA A 659 -10.05 -12.08 22.45
CA ALA A 659 -10.13 -10.65 22.15
C ALA A 659 -8.97 -10.19 21.25
N ALA A 660 -7.74 -10.66 21.52
CA ALA A 660 -6.58 -10.37 20.70
C ALA A 660 -6.71 -10.96 19.28
N TYR A 661 -7.25 -12.18 19.15
CA TYR A 661 -7.52 -12.83 17.87
C TYR A 661 -8.56 -12.06 17.04
N GLN A 662 -9.65 -11.62 17.68
CA GLN A 662 -10.67 -10.80 17.03
C GLN A 662 -10.10 -9.47 16.55
N GLN A 663 -9.26 -8.83 17.36
CA GLN A 663 -8.55 -7.62 16.96
C GLN A 663 -7.68 -7.88 15.73
N LEU A 664 -6.85 -8.93 15.74
CA LEU A 664 -5.99 -9.32 14.61
C LEU A 664 -6.77 -9.56 13.32
N SER A 665 -7.89 -10.27 13.41
CA SER A 665 -8.75 -10.57 12.25
C SER A 665 -9.42 -9.35 11.62
N SER A 666 -9.45 -8.22 12.34
CA SER A 666 -10.03 -6.95 11.88
C SER A 666 -8.99 -5.96 11.34
N LEU A 667 -7.69 -6.25 11.49
CA LEU A 667 -6.63 -5.33 11.10
C LEU A 667 -6.36 -5.38 9.59
N PRO A 668 -6.03 -4.22 8.98
CA PRO A 668 -5.65 -4.16 7.58
C PRO A 668 -4.29 -4.81 7.35
N PHE A 669 -4.10 -5.41 6.17
CA PHE A 669 -2.79 -5.86 5.71
C PHE A 669 -1.81 -4.69 5.64
N GLY A 670 -0.54 -4.96 5.95
CA GLY A 670 0.53 -3.97 6.03
C GLY A 670 0.67 -3.30 7.40
N SER A 671 -0.09 -3.73 8.42
CA SER A 671 0.02 -3.22 9.79
C SER A 671 1.38 -3.58 10.42
N TRP A 672 2.03 -2.61 11.07
CA TRP A 672 3.29 -2.81 11.77
C TRP A 672 3.11 -3.27 13.22
N PHE A 673 3.93 -4.23 13.64
CA PHE A 673 3.98 -4.77 15.00
C PHE A 673 5.41 -4.71 15.54
N ASP A 674 5.57 -4.35 16.80
CA ASP A 674 6.80 -4.55 17.54
C ASP A 674 6.68 -5.90 18.28
N ILE A 675 7.46 -6.90 17.86
CA ILE A 675 7.41 -8.30 18.33
C ILE A 675 8.74 -8.65 19.02
N ASP A 676 8.65 -9.24 20.21
CA ASP A 676 9.79 -9.76 20.96
C ASP A 676 10.39 -10.98 20.26
N THR A 677 11.68 -10.92 19.92
CA THR A 677 12.41 -12.04 19.29
C THR A 677 12.86 -13.12 20.27
N GLY A 678 12.54 -13.01 21.56
CA GLY A 678 12.87 -13.98 22.61
C GLY A 678 14.07 -13.59 23.46
N ASP A 679 14.90 -12.66 22.97
CA ASP A 679 16.02 -12.06 23.69
C ASP A 679 15.61 -10.81 24.49
N GLY A 680 14.31 -10.51 24.57
CA GLY A 680 13.76 -9.30 25.20
C GLY A 680 13.90 -8.03 24.34
N THR A 681 14.38 -8.16 23.10
CA THR A 681 14.42 -7.05 22.13
C THR A 681 13.18 -7.06 21.26
N MET A 682 12.51 -5.90 21.19
CA MET A 682 11.35 -5.71 20.32
C MET A 682 11.83 -5.40 18.90
N ARG A 683 11.41 -6.18 17.91
CA ARG A 683 11.70 -5.95 16.50
C ARG A 683 10.44 -5.58 15.74
N ARG A 684 10.55 -4.58 14.88
CA ARG A 684 9.44 -4.09 14.07
C ARG A 684 9.25 -4.95 12.83
N GLN A 685 8.08 -5.56 12.71
CA GLN A 685 7.72 -6.47 11.63
C GLN A 685 6.38 -6.05 11.03
N ARG A 686 6.23 -6.22 9.72
CA ARG A 686 5.02 -5.87 8.98
C ARG A 686 4.19 -7.11 8.72
N LEU A 687 2.91 -7.08 9.10
CA LEU A 687 1.94 -8.12 8.79
C LEU A 687 1.49 -7.98 7.34
N SER A 688 2.18 -8.65 6.42
CA SER A 688 1.92 -8.53 4.98
C SER A 688 0.66 -9.25 4.53
N TRP A 689 0.35 -10.39 5.15
CA TRP A 689 -0.81 -11.21 4.80
C TRP A 689 -1.15 -12.17 5.93
N TYR A 690 -2.42 -12.53 6.06
CA TYR A 690 -2.88 -13.63 6.90
C TYR A 690 -4.08 -14.33 6.28
N SER A 691 -4.34 -15.56 6.73
CA SER A 691 -5.52 -16.33 6.34
C SER A 691 -6.34 -16.75 7.54
N LEU A 692 -7.65 -16.57 7.43
CA LEU A 692 -8.63 -17.06 8.40
C LEU A 692 -8.98 -18.55 8.19
N LEU A 693 -8.60 -19.13 7.04
CA LEU A 693 -8.88 -20.53 6.70
C LEU A 693 -7.80 -21.47 7.23
N THR A 694 -6.53 -21.10 7.02
CA THR A 694 -5.38 -21.89 7.44
C THR A 694 -4.80 -21.39 8.77
N GLY A 695 -5.09 -20.16 9.16
CA GLY A 695 -4.53 -19.53 10.35
C GLY A 695 -3.13 -18.96 10.13
N HIS A 696 -2.55 -19.08 8.94
CA HIS A 696 -1.19 -18.61 8.68
C HIS A 696 -1.10 -17.08 8.58
N ALA A 697 -0.03 -16.51 9.11
CA ALA A 697 0.33 -15.10 9.03
C ALA A 697 1.78 -14.95 8.52
N LEU A 698 1.96 -14.06 7.56
CA LEU A 698 3.23 -13.73 6.92
C LEU A 698 3.74 -12.39 7.44
N PHE A 699 4.93 -12.43 8.03
CA PHE A 699 5.66 -11.25 8.45
C PHE A 699 6.88 -10.99 7.58
N VAL A 700 7.09 -9.72 7.25
CA VAL A 700 8.29 -9.23 6.58
C VAL A 700 8.99 -8.18 7.42
N ASN A 701 10.30 -8.05 7.22
CA ASN A 701 11.09 -6.97 7.81
C ASN A 701 10.95 -5.65 7.05
N ALA A 702 11.66 -4.60 7.49
CA ALA A 702 11.68 -3.29 6.84
C ALA A 702 12.15 -3.30 5.38
N ARG A 703 12.83 -4.37 4.95
CA ARG A 703 13.31 -4.57 3.57
C ARG A 703 12.41 -5.48 2.74
N GLY A 704 11.29 -5.93 3.29
CA GLY A 704 10.36 -6.83 2.60
C GLY A 704 10.85 -8.27 2.53
N GLN A 705 11.89 -8.63 3.28
CA GLN A 705 12.35 -10.00 3.42
C GLN A 705 11.48 -10.74 4.42
N LYS A 706 11.14 -12.00 4.10
CA LYS A 706 10.38 -12.87 4.98
C LYS A 706 11.18 -13.21 6.24
N ILE A 707 10.60 -13.00 7.42
CA ILE A 707 11.22 -13.35 8.72
C ILE A 707 10.84 -14.79 9.08
N THR A 708 9.56 -15.03 9.39
CA THR A 708 9.04 -16.36 9.75
C THR A 708 7.56 -16.45 9.39
N ASP A 709 7.10 -17.67 9.07
CA ASP A 709 5.66 -17.95 9.01
C ASP A 709 5.19 -18.21 10.44
N THR A 710 4.21 -17.45 10.91
CA THR A 710 3.62 -17.60 12.25
C THR A 710 2.14 -17.87 12.13
N ASP A 711 1.55 -18.59 13.08
CA ASP A 711 0.09 -18.77 13.11
C ASP A 711 -0.58 -17.62 13.87
N LEU A 712 -1.77 -17.20 13.42
CA LEU A 712 -2.58 -16.16 14.03
C LEU A 712 -2.87 -16.43 15.51
N ASP A 713 -2.98 -17.70 15.89
CA ASP A 713 -3.15 -18.12 17.28
C ASP A 713 -1.90 -17.90 18.13
N ALA A 714 -0.73 -18.19 17.58
CA ALA A 714 0.53 -17.91 18.25
C ALA A 714 0.72 -16.40 18.42
N LEU A 715 0.36 -15.61 17.41
CA LEU A 715 0.40 -14.15 17.45
C LEU A 715 -0.60 -13.58 18.48
N ALA A 716 -1.83 -14.07 18.52
CA ALA A 716 -2.83 -13.64 19.50
C ALA A 716 -2.35 -13.90 20.94
N ARG A 717 -1.71 -15.04 21.17
CA ARG A 717 -1.07 -15.36 22.46
C ARG A 717 0.07 -14.41 22.79
N GLN A 718 0.94 -14.11 21.82
CA GLN A 718 2.02 -13.14 22.02
C GLN A 718 1.49 -11.74 22.36
N ILE A 719 0.41 -11.30 21.71
CA ILE A 719 -0.26 -10.02 22.03
C ILE A 719 -0.82 -10.05 23.45
N SER A 720 -1.53 -11.13 23.81
CA SER A 720 -2.09 -11.26 25.17
C SER A 720 -1.02 -11.29 26.26
N ALA A 721 0.17 -11.83 25.95
CA ALA A 721 1.32 -11.87 26.84
C ALA A 721 2.14 -10.58 26.84
N GLY A 722 1.76 -9.57 26.05
CA GLY A 722 2.51 -8.31 25.91
C GLY A 722 3.83 -8.42 25.13
N ARG A 723 4.08 -9.56 24.48
CA ARG A 723 5.28 -9.83 23.66
C ARG A 723 5.14 -9.36 22.21
N ALA A 724 3.95 -8.93 21.80
CA ALA A 724 3.70 -8.31 20.52
C ALA A 724 2.77 -7.09 20.71
N GLN A 725 3.12 -5.96 20.09
CA GLN A 725 2.36 -4.72 20.22
C GLN A 725 2.14 -4.07 18.85
N LEU A 726 0.90 -3.65 18.58
CA LEU A 726 0.57 -2.89 17.37
C LEU A 726 1.24 -1.51 17.42
N VAL A 727 1.82 -1.11 16.30
CA VAL A 727 2.35 0.25 16.09
C VAL A 727 1.23 1.10 15.51
N THR A 728 0.95 2.22 16.18
CA THR A 728 -0.12 3.14 15.81
C THR A 728 0.44 4.48 15.35
N GLU A 729 -0.30 5.20 14.51
CA GLU A 729 0.09 6.52 14.00
C GLU A 729 0.30 7.54 15.13
N ASP A 730 -0.48 7.43 16.21
CA ASP A 730 -0.38 8.31 17.39
C ASP A 730 0.98 8.24 18.10
N LYS A 731 1.78 7.19 17.87
CA LYS A 731 3.10 7.07 18.50
C LYS A 731 4.11 8.05 17.89
N GLY A 732 3.80 8.79 16.83
CA GLY A 732 4.69 9.81 16.27
C GLY A 732 6.04 9.25 15.75
N ARG A 733 6.85 10.12 15.15
CA ARG A 733 8.18 9.74 14.66
C ARG A 733 9.14 9.53 15.84
N LEU A 734 10.33 8.96 15.60
CA LEU A 734 11.31 8.73 16.67
C LEU A 734 11.67 10.04 17.38
N VAL A 735 11.97 11.08 16.61
CA VAL A 735 12.38 12.38 17.15
C VAL A 735 11.21 13.08 17.86
N ASP A 736 9.99 12.91 17.37
CA ASP A 736 8.78 13.45 18.01
C ASP A 736 8.57 12.82 19.40
N ARG A 737 8.70 11.49 19.52
CA ARG A 737 8.65 10.79 20.81
C ARG A 737 9.77 11.21 21.74
N ALA A 738 10.98 11.39 21.20
CA ALA A 738 12.12 11.88 21.98
C ALA A 738 11.85 13.30 22.52
N TRP A 739 11.15 14.14 21.76
CA TRP A 739 10.73 15.46 22.19
C TRP A 739 9.59 15.44 23.22
N GLU A 740 8.60 14.57 23.05
CA GLU A 740 7.57 14.37 24.09
C GLU A 740 8.19 13.91 25.41
N ALA A 741 9.15 12.99 25.35
CA ALA A 741 9.88 12.52 26.52
C ALA A 741 10.73 13.63 27.17
N SER A 742 11.39 14.48 26.37
CA SER A 742 12.17 15.61 26.90
C SER A 742 11.26 16.66 27.56
N LEU A 743 10.12 16.98 26.96
CA LEU A 743 9.10 17.87 27.57
C LEU A 743 8.54 17.27 28.87
N GLY A 744 8.22 15.97 28.88
CA GLY A 744 7.79 15.27 30.07
C GLY A 744 8.83 15.32 31.20
N ALA A 745 10.11 15.12 30.88
CA ALA A 745 11.20 15.23 31.84
C ALA A 745 11.37 16.66 32.37
N LEU A 746 11.27 17.68 31.52
CA LEU A 746 11.30 19.08 31.94
C LEU A 746 10.14 19.42 32.88
N ARG A 747 8.92 18.96 32.57
CA ARG A 747 7.75 19.14 33.45
C ARG A 747 7.95 18.47 34.80
N ALA A 748 8.44 17.23 34.82
CA ALA A 748 8.72 16.51 36.06
C ALA A 748 9.73 17.26 36.95
N LEU A 749 10.77 17.85 36.34
CA LEU A 749 11.75 18.67 37.05
C LEU A 749 11.18 20.00 37.57
N ALA A 750 10.35 20.68 36.76
CA ALA A 750 9.70 21.93 37.17
C ALA A 750 8.71 21.71 38.32
N THR A 751 7.90 20.64 38.24
CA THR A 751 6.91 20.28 39.27
C THR A 751 7.54 19.80 40.57
N ALA A 752 8.58 18.95 40.51
CA ALA A 752 9.32 18.51 41.69
C ALA A 752 9.92 19.71 42.45
N ARG A 753 10.45 20.70 41.73
CA ARG A 753 11.06 21.90 42.34
C ARG A 753 10.04 22.90 42.88
N ALA A 754 8.87 23.03 42.26
CA ALA A 754 7.77 23.84 42.80
C ALA A 754 7.23 23.28 44.14
N GLN A 755 7.38 21.97 44.37
CA GLN A 755 7.03 21.33 45.64
C GLN A 755 8.12 21.46 46.72
N GLU A 756 9.37 21.71 46.33
CA GLU A 756 10.53 21.82 47.24
C GLU A 756 10.78 23.24 47.79
N THR A 757 10.09 24.28 47.32
CA THR A 757 10.15 25.63 47.92
C THR A 757 9.29 25.69 49.19
N PRO A 758 9.86 25.70 50.41
CA PRO A 758 9.08 25.96 51.61
C PRO A 758 8.69 27.45 51.64
N ALA A 759 7.47 27.71 52.11
CA ALA A 759 6.87 29.05 52.24
C ALA A 759 7.68 29.99 53.15
#